data_AF-A0A8T1UVU9-F1
#
_entry.id   AF-A0A8T1UVU9-F1
#
_cell.length_a   1.000
_cell.length_b   1.000
_cell.length_c   1.000
_cell.angle_alpha   90.00
_cell.angle_beta   90.00
_cell.angle_gamma   90.00
#
_symmetry.space_group_name_H-M   'P 1'
#
loop_
_entity.id
_entity.type
_entity.pdbx_description
1 polymer ?
#
loop_
_entity_poly.entity_id
_entity_poly.type
_entity_poly.pdbx_seq_one_letter_code
_entity_poly.pdbx_strand_id
1 'polypeptide(L)'
;MRTTPRKKIDLLAPAPSSTDFNNFSPRKENDWFLDAKSPQLYEGGALRGGGEINIWSREYIGLIAQYATVGIVFGTLPGTVYPFLFNYLNMEGTQVVSATVLINMPWSFKLFFGMITDCLPIKGYRRRPFMVIGWTICFVTLVAMACMDAGAPYYPDNKYATMEKEELTPEIIATFNESAHHVGGKFIAMMMIAAVGYVGADVAADAMMVEVAQREPVATRGYCQTTIYMVRTAFVTISSILTGLAFNGTHYGGDFDFCLSFPQLMAILSVCCFPVIPLSWYCIKEDRHPGVIFRDYLAELWYLIQLRPMYQVIAYKYFAGIFENFTITCSDPIQSYWAEATPLNQKIMAIMGNGMFAIALYYTGKYGLHWNWRTMHAVTIISVTIMDFIVTMLTTWDVVRNQWFWLGVPVAEALPNGIAFVIATFVMVELAGEGNEGAVYGLVGSISNIAIPLASTFTKNVGSNFDLTNADIVEDSTHVRWEVTYVLIIRYSMNLAGLLFLPLLPRQKAETQQLKLNGGYSRILGMIPTSFQRTMQHQSGRDMCHLQFIMPIELWDEHLIPFLTLNEAVALAELSRFFYDVVHEHVQLRAEASLVCTVPELLRVLSKWQNLRDVAFQPVGDPESGRLHENIHYNVDAAGGLIVDLERNQPAPEPEPVQANESYTDEEGVSVPTRYTCPKVLQNCIRSSDAQVKQLNLSGIVRVSLFDGVNHLQELGLSGCSQIDGLHWLKGIREVDLSYCSFLEDVAFLSDSQHVDLSYCHTVTDLTPLAKCTSVQLNVCRGVSDVCPLRHVRRVSLRNCPEISDVSALGNVHELNLGGCANVMNVSALGNVYELNLSGCINVTDVSALGNVHTLKLRKCAGIVDVSALGGVQDLDLTGCINVTDVSSLGRVPKLQLALCRYISDISALSTGVQELSLRQCDAVTDLKALGSSSSLRELDLSSCTGFSSSELRNLPPLDRLVLSRCSQLTTLDGLTCVRELDVSFCKNLKTLGFSLREVHTIITYRCEKLEDIQVLTESAEYLTKVNLSGCSHISDIRFLSGARDVDLRFCDALEDVRPLAGSARIVKLAGCSKLADVSPLARVREVDLSYCNRIEDVSVLESVHTLSLRHSPNVRDVSALSKVHTLNLSGCTQLEDVSALKNVHELNLSDCDKVKDVSMLTGVRVLDLRYNKNNSKALKAGVAKLRDRVPIIRM
;
A
#
# COMPACT_ATOMS: atom_id res chain seq x y z
N MET A 1 32.96 -40.34 -53.08
CA MET A 1 34.44 -40.44 -53.12
C MET A 1 35.00 -39.08 -52.73
N ARG A 2 36.11 -38.92 -52.01
CA ARG A 2 37.03 -39.92 -51.40
C ARG A 2 36.59 -40.31 -49.98
N THR A 3 37.33 -41.21 -49.32
CA THR A 3 37.03 -41.80 -48.00
C THR A 3 38.30 -41.93 -47.17
N THR A 4 38.19 -41.78 -45.84
CA THR A 4 39.10 -42.34 -44.81
C THR A 4 38.39 -42.30 -43.44
N PRO A 5 38.76 -43.14 -42.44
CA PRO A 5 37.74 -43.78 -41.60
C PRO A 5 37.68 -43.36 -40.11
N ARG A 6 36.58 -43.74 -39.45
CA ARG A 6 36.47 -43.86 -37.99
C ARG A 6 37.58 -44.79 -37.46
N LYS A 7 38.36 -44.35 -36.46
CA LYS A 7 39.19 -45.26 -35.64
C LYS A 7 38.35 -45.85 -34.49
N LYS A 8 38.70 -47.06 -34.08
CA LYS A 8 38.10 -47.75 -32.93
C LYS A 8 38.56 -47.09 -31.62
N ILE A 9 37.71 -47.19 -30.60
CA ILE A 9 38.14 -47.11 -29.20
C ILE A 9 38.81 -48.45 -28.86
N ASP A 10 39.98 -48.40 -28.21
CA ASP A 10 40.62 -49.58 -27.62
C ASP A 10 40.26 -49.64 -26.13
N LEU A 11 39.97 -50.83 -25.63
CA LEU A 11 39.31 -51.05 -24.33
C LEU A 11 40.20 -51.77 -23.30
N LEU A 12 41.48 -52.00 -23.62
CA LEU A 12 42.40 -52.80 -22.81
C LEU A 12 43.76 -52.10 -22.53
N ALA A 13 43.84 -50.79 -22.68
CA ALA A 13 45.00 -50.02 -22.20
C ALA A 13 44.97 -49.91 -20.66
N PRO A 14 46.07 -50.18 -19.94
CA PRO A 14 46.13 -50.00 -18.49
C PRO A 14 46.05 -48.51 -18.12
N ALA A 15 45.53 -48.22 -16.92
CA ALA A 15 45.41 -46.85 -16.43
C ALA A 15 46.79 -46.16 -16.34
N PRO A 16 46.94 -44.92 -16.83
CA PRO A 16 48.20 -44.18 -16.73
C PRO A 16 48.66 -44.02 -15.27
N SER A 17 49.94 -44.25 -15.02
CA SER A 17 50.55 -44.05 -13.70
C SER A 17 50.63 -42.56 -13.33
N SER A 18 50.77 -42.29 -12.03
CA SER A 18 50.69 -40.95 -11.41
C SER A 18 51.87 -40.00 -11.70
N THR A 19 52.39 -40.02 -12.92
CA THR A 19 53.59 -39.27 -13.37
C THR A 19 53.37 -38.47 -14.65
N ASP A 20 52.33 -38.73 -15.44
CA ASP A 20 52.07 -38.02 -16.71
C ASP A 20 51.39 -36.65 -16.55
N PHE A 21 51.15 -36.18 -15.32
CA PHE A 21 50.54 -34.88 -15.05
C PHE A 21 51.37 -33.65 -15.49
N ASN A 22 52.67 -33.82 -15.75
CA ASN A 22 53.59 -32.69 -15.96
C ASN A 22 53.87 -32.32 -17.44
N ASN A 23 53.25 -32.97 -18.43
CA ASN A 23 53.47 -32.69 -19.86
C ASN A 23 52.33 -31.96 -20.58
N PHE A 24 51.30 -31.50 -19.85
CA PHE A 24 50.53 -30.35 -20.31
C PHE A 24 51.35 -29.07 -20.05
N SER A 25 52.24 -28.75 -21.00
CA SER A 25 52.84 -27.42 -21.07
C SER A 25 51.71 -26.38 -21.02
N PRO A 26 51.76 -25.39 -20.10
CA PRO A 26 50.74 -24.36 -20.07
C PRO A 26 50.73 -23.63 -21.42
N ARG A 27 49.53 -23.39 -21.96
CA ARG A 27 49.36 -22.25 -22.88
C ARG A 27 49.81 -21.01 -22.10
N LYS A 28 50.68 -20.20 -22.71
CA LYS A 28 51.40 -19.07 -22.08
C LYS A 28 50.60 -18.40 -20.97
N GLU A 29 51.24 -18.24 -19.82
CA GLU A 29 50.60 -17.97 -18.53
C GLU A 29 49.77 -16.68 -18.43
N ASN A 30 49.77 -15.81 -19.45
CA ASN A 30 48.97 -14.58 -19.51
C ASN A 30 48.12 -14.40 -20.80
N ASP A 31 48.16 -15.32 -21.77
CA ASP A 31 47.43 -15.16 -23.06
C ASP A 31 45.90 -15.29 -22.93
N TRP A 32 45.41 -15.65 -21.74
CA TRP A 32 44.00 -15.69 -21.33
C TRP A 32 43.61 -14.49 -20.46
N PHE A 33 44.51 -13.51 -20.27
CA PHE A 33 44.39 -12.46 -19.25
C PHE A 33 44.78 -11.04 -19.66
N LEU A 34 45.24 -10.81 -20.90
CA LEU A 34 45.63 -9.48 -21.38
C LEU A 34 45.10 -9.11 -22.78
N ASP A 35 44.17 -9.90 -23.34
CA ASP A 35 43.55 -9.62 -24.63
C ASP A 35 42.18 -8.93 -24.52
N ALA A 36 42.16 -7.86 -23.72
CA ALA A 36 41.38 -6.65 -24.03
C ALA A 36 41.93 -5.90 -25.28
N LYS A 37 42.60 -6.63 -26.19
CA LYS A 37 42.94 -6.15 -27.52
C LYS A 37 41.67 -6.00 -28.35
N SER A 38 41.80 -5.30 -29.47
CA SER A 38 40.73 -5.10 -30.45
C SER A 38 39.93 -6.38 -30.71
N PRO A 39 38.58 -6.34 -30.71
CA PRO A 39 37.80 -7.52 -31.08
C PRO A 39 38.24 -7.96 -32.48
N GLN A 40 38.75 -9.19 -32.57
CA GLN A 40 39.07 -9.79 -33.85
C GLN A 40 37.74 -10.00 -34.56
N LEU A 41 37.42 -9.11 -35.51
CA LEU A 41 36.18 -9.21 -36.28
C LEU A 41 36.27 -10.47 -37.14
N TYR A 42 35.55 -11.51 -36.72
CA TYR A 42 35.45 -12.77 -37.44
C TYR A 42 34.61 -12.59 -38.71
N GLU A 43 34.48 -13.64 -39.51
CA GLU A 43 33.74 -13.60 -40.78
C GLU A 43 32.31 -13.05 -40.58
N GLY A 44 31.89 -12.09 -41.43
CA GLY A 44 30.64 -11.34 -41.24
C GLY A 44 30.66 -10.25 -40.16
N GLY A 45 31.80 -10.00 -39.52
CA GLY A 45 31.98 -9.00 -38.46
C GLY A 45 31.41 -9.40 -37.10
N ALA A 46 31.30 -10.71 -36.85
CA ALA A 46 30.99 -11.24 -35.52
C ALA A 46 32.09 -10.86 -34.51
N LEU A 47 31.71 -10.68 -33.24
CA LEU A 47 32.60 -10.33 -32.12
C LEU A 47 33.31 -11.54 -31.52
N ARG A 48 32.76 -12.75 -31.71
CA ARG A 48 33.30 -14.03 -31.24
C ARG A 48 33.33 -15.07 -32.35
N GLY A 49 34.34 -15.93 -32.33
CA GLY A 49 34.53 -17.00 -33.31
C GLY A 49 33.58 -18.19 -33.11
N GLY A 50 33.54 -19.08 -34.10
CA GLY A 50 32.75 -20.32 -34.05
C GLY A 50 31.53 -20.36 -34.99
N GLY A 51 31.24 -19.25 -35.68
CA GLY A 51 30.15 -19.15 -36.67
C GLY A 51 28.78 -18.88 -36.07
N GLU A 52 27.85 -18.44 -36.93
CA GLU A 52 26.47 -18.10 -36.53
C GLU A 52 25.73 -19.34 -35.99
N ILE A 53 25.11 -19.20 -34.82
CA ILE A 53 24.42 -20.29 -34.13
C ILE A 53 22.94 -20.26 -34.44
N ASN A 54 22.40 -21.35 -34.99
CA ASN A 54 20.97 -21.58 -35.00
C ASN A 54 20.49 -21.95 -33.59
N ILE A 55 19.90 -20.98 -32.89
CA ILE A 55 19.34 -21.11 -31.53
C ILE A 55 18.19 -22.14 -31.42
N TRP A 56 17.55 -22.48 -32.54
CA TRP A 56 16.52 -23.53 -32.61
C TRP A 56 17.10 -24.94 -32.83
N SER A 57 18.42 -25.06 -33.00
CA SER A 57 19.08 -26.36 -33.12
C SER A 57 19.05 -27.14 -31.80
N ARG A 58 19.14 -28.47 -31.87
CA ARG A 58 19.23 -29.34 -30.68
C ARG A 58 20.38 -28.97 -29.73
N GLU A 59 21.44 -28.33 -30.24
CA GLU A 59 22.58 -27.89 -29.43
C GLU A 59 22.29 -26.64 -28.60
N TYR A 60 21.25 -25.84 -28.92
CA TYR A 60 20.96 -24.56 -28.23
C TYR A 60 19.49 -24.33 -27.87
N ILE A 61 18.55 -25.21 -28.24
CA ILE A 61 17.12 -25.10 -27.89
C ILE A 61 16.87 -25.04 -26.36
N GLY A 62 17.80 -25.54 -25.54
CA GLY A 62 17.75 -25.38 -24.10
C GLY A 62 17.89 -23.93 -23.61
N LEU A 63 18.48 -23.04 -24.42
CA LEU A 63 18.57 -21.60 -24.16
C LEU A 63 17.19 -20.95 -24.30
N ILE A 64 16.46 -21.30 -25.37
CA ILE A 64 15.06 -20.91 -25.57
C ILE A 64 14.20 -21.39 -24.37
N ALA A 65 14.45 -22.60 -23.88
CA ALA A 65 13.77 -23.15 -22.71
C ALA A 65 14.11 -22.43 -21.38
N GLN A 66 15.29 -21.79 -21.24
CA GLN A 66 15.55 -20.89 -20.11
C GLN A 66 14.56 -19.74 -20.14
N TYR A 67 14.55 -18.97 -21.24
CA TYR A 67 13.77 -17.73 -21.34
C TYR A 67 12.26 -17.95 -21.34
N ALA A 68 11.79 -19.04 -21.94
CA ALA A 68 10.42 -19.49 -21.78
C ALA A 68 10.06 -19.67 -20.29
N THR A 69 10.88 -20.40 -19.55
CA THR A 69 10.57 -20.76 -18.16
C THR A 69 10.82 -19.62 -17.18
N VAL A 70 11.78 -18.73 -17.43
CA VAL A 70 11.86 -17.45 -16.72
C VAL A 70 10.61 -16.62 -17.02
N GLY A 71 10.10 -16.62 -18.25
CA GLY A 71 8.84 -15.96 -18.58
C GLY A 71 7.65 -16.47 -17.75
N ILE A 72 7.55 -17.80 -17.59
CA ILE A 72 6.57 -18.40 -16.69
C ILE A 72 6.82 -17.97 -15.24
N VAL A 73 7.98 -18.27 -14.66
CA VAL A 73 8.24 -18.08 -13.22
C VAL A 73 8.27 -16.60 -12.81
N PHE A 74 8.82 -15.69 -13.63
CA PHE A 74 8.82 -14.24 -13.36
C PHE A 74 7.47 -13.57 -13.63
N GLY A 75 6.69 -14.03 -14.62
CA GLY A 75 5.31 -13.57 -14.76
C GLY A 75 4.43 -14.07 -13.61
N THR A 76 4.83 -15.17 -12.96
CA THR A 76 4.08 -15.80 -11.89
C THR A 76 4.47 -15.28 -10.50
N LEU A 77 5.69 -15.48 -9.98
CA LEU A 77 6.02 -15.27 -8.55
C LEU A 77 5.77 -13.83 -8.02
N PRO A 78 6.22 -12.74 -8.66
CA PRO A 78 5.82 -11.37 -8.29
C PRO A 78 4.35 -11.10 -8.62
N GLY A 79 3.84 -11.73 -9.69
CA GLY A 79 2.42 -11.76 -10.02
C GLY A 79 1.60 -12.26 -8.83
N THR A 80 2.11 -13.25 -8.09
CA THR A 80 1.57 -13.81 -6.85
C THR A 80 1.91 -12.98 -5.59
N VAL A 81 1.87 -11.64 -5.61
CA VAL A 81 2.18 -10.84 -4.39
C VAL A 81 0.96 -10.18 -3.77
N TYR A 82 0.37 -9.18 -4.43
CA TYR A 82 -0.97 -8.71 -4.04
C TYR A 82 -1.94 -9.90 -4.04
N PRO A 83 -1.93 -10.76 -5.06
CA PRO A 83 -2.52 -12.08 -5.02
C PRO A 83 -1.51 -13.16 -4.58
N PHE A 84 -0.91 -13.05 -3.38
CA PHE A 84 -0.66 -14.21 -2.48
C PHE A 84 -0.57 -13.78 -1.01
N LEU A 85 -0.24 -12.51 -0.73
CA LEU A 85 0.12 -11.98 0.58
C LEU A 85 -0.93 -11.06 1.21
N PHE A 86 -1.63 -10.23 0.43
CA PHE A 86 -2.56 -9.24 1.01
C PHE A 86 -3.86 -9.90 1.45
N ASN A 87 -4.84 -9.99 0.56
CA ASN A 87 -6.11 -10.65 0.86
C ASN A 87 -5.87 -12.09 1.41
N TYR A 88 -4.81 -12.80 0.98
CA TYR A 88 -4.42 -14.15 1.46
C TYR A 88 -3.37 -14.20 2.53
N LEU A 89 -3.21 -13.15 3.31
CA LEU A 89 -2.92 -13.35 4.73
C LEU A 89 -3.77 -12.46 5.64
N ASN A 90 -4.59 -11.59 5.06
CA ASN A 90 -4.86 -10.27 5.61
C ASN A 90 -3.57 -9.61 6.16
N MET A 91 -2.36 -9.91 5.63
CA MET A 91 -1.12 -9.27 6.11
C MET A 91 -1.27 -7.77 5.87
N GLU A 92 -0.86 -7.00 6.86
CA GLU A 92 -1.01 -5.57 6.86
C GLU A 92 -0.35 -4.97 5.59
N GLY A 93 -0.95 -3.92 5.01
CA GLY A 93 -0.50 -3.38 3.72
C GLY A 93 0.99 -3.01 3.70
N THR A 94 1.51 -2.52 4.83
CA THR A 94 2.93 -2.33 5.14
C THR A 94 3.77 -3.57 4.79
N GLN A 95 3.40 -4.73 5.35
CA GLN A 95 4.13 -5.98 5.24
C GLN A 95 4.03 -6.60 3.84
N VAL A 96 2.92 -6.38 3.12
CA VAL A 96 2.75 -6.78 1.71
C VAL A 96 3.64 -5.95 0.79
N VAL A 97 3.73 -4.64 1.03
CA VAL A 97 4.66 -3.76 0.31
C VAL A 97 6.09 -4.21 0.55
N SER A 98 6.48 -4.48 1.82
CA SER A 98 7.78 -5.07 2.14
C SER A 98 8.03 -6.36 1.34
N ALA A 99 7.10 -7.31 1.38
CA ALA A 99 7.21 -8.59 0.67
C ALA A 99 7.37 -8.44 -0.86
N THR A 100 6.70 -7.45 -1.46
CA THR A 100 6.85 -7.08 -2.87
C THR A 100 8.29 -6.69 -3.19
N VAL A 101 8.93 -5.92 -2.29
CA VAL A 101 10.35 -5.56 -2.40
C VAL A 101 11.23 -6.80 -2.22
N LEU A 102 10.97 -7.67 -1.21
CA LEU A 102 11.84 -8.81 -0.91
C LEU A 102 11.88 -9.82 -2.08
N ILE A 103 10.74 -10.06 -2.74
CA ILE A 103 10.63 -11.00 -3.87
C ILE A 103 11.30 -10.43 -5.15
N ASN A 104 11.33 -9.10 -5.31
CA ASN A 104 12.04 -8.46 -6.42
C ASN A 104 13.53 -8.20 -6.13
N MET A 105 13.94 -8.20 -4.86
CA MET A 105 15.32 -7.94 -4.41
C MET A 105 16.40 -8.75 -5.15
N PRO A 106 16.22 -10.03 -5.52
CA PRO A 106 17.21 -10.79 -6.28
C PRO A 106 17.58 -10.19 -7.64
N TRP A 107 16.68 -9.42 -8.28
CA TRP A 107 16.97 -8.71 -9.53
C TRP A 107 18.01 -7.60 -9.36
N SER A 108 18.12 -7.01 -8.17
CA SER A 108 19.15 -6.02 -7.84
C SER A 108 20.53 -6.65 -7.58
N PHE A 109 20.59 -7.98 -7.42
CA PHE A 109 21.84 -8.73 -7.24
C PHE A 109 22.34 -9.42 -8.52
N LYS A 110 21.76 -9.12 -9.70
CA LYS A 110 22.17 -9.73 -10.98
C LYS A 110 23.68 -9.64 -11.25
N LEU A 111 24.32 -8.53 -10.88
CA LEU A 111 25.78 -8.36 -10.93
C LEU A 111 26.55 -9.53 -10.26
N PHE A 112 26.12 -9.95 -9.07
CA PHE A 112 26.85 -10.92 -8.24
C PHE A 112 26.69 -12.34 -8.76
N PHE A 113 25.49 -12.73 -9.20
CA PHE A 113 25.30 -13.97 -9.94
C PHE A 113 26.15 -14.00 -11.22
N GLY A 114 26.27 -12.85 -11.90
CA GLY A 114 27.12 -12.66 -13.07
C GLY A 114 28.57 -13.02 -12.77
N MET A 115 29.19 -12.31 -11.82
CA MET A 115 30.57 -12.55 -11.38
C MET A 115 30.84 -13.99 -10.95
N ILE A 116 29.89 -14.61 -10.23
CA ILE A 116 30.00 -16.01 -9.78
C ILE A 116 30.06 -16.97 -10.99
N THR A 117 29.14 -16.81 -11.97
CA THR A 117 29.12 -17.68 -13.16
C THR A 117 30.32 -17.44 -14.09
N ASP A 118 30.79 -16.20 -14.17
CA ASP A 118 31.98 -15.83 -14.96
C ASP A 118 33.26 -16.47 -14.40
N CYS A 119 33.45 -16.46 -13.08
CA CYS A 119 34.71 -16.88 -12.45
C CYS A 119 34.86 -18.38 -12.17
N LEU A 120 33.78 -19.07 -11.74
CA LEU A 120 33.87 -20.34 -11.01
C LEU A 120 33.35 -21.55 -11.82
N PRO A 121 34.10 -22.12 -12.78
CA PRO A 121 33.60 -23.20 -13.62
C PRO A 121 33.48 -24.53 -12.86
N ILE A 122 32.25 -25.02 -12.72
CA ILE A 122 31.98 -26.30 -12.05
C ILE A 122 32.20 -27.44 -13.07
N LYS A 123 33.13 -28.35 -12.76
CA LYS A 123 33.60 -29.43 -13.67
C LYS A 123 34.10 -28.91 -15.04
N GLY A 124 34.56 -27.65 -15.10
CA GLY A 124 35.07 -27.00 -16.31
C GLY A 124 34.03 -26.27 -17.16
N TYR A 125 32.83 -25.99 -16.63
CA TYR A 125 31.76 -25.24 -17.32
C TYR A 125 31.31 -24.02 -16.48
N ARG A 126 31.18 -22.85 -17.10
CA ARG A 126 30.76 -21.56 -16.51
C ARG A 126 29.25 -21.33 -16.50
N ARG A 127 28.48 -21.90 -17.43
CA ARG A 127 27.06 -21.54 -17.65
C ARG A 127 26.11 -22.67 -17.28
N ARG A 128 26.25 -23.84 -17.93
CA ARG A 128 25.40 -25.02 -17.69
C ARG A 128 25.26 -25.39 -16.20
N PRO A 129 26.31 -25.38 -15.36
CA PRO A 129 26.15 -25.80 -13.97
C PRO A 129 25.36 -24.80 -13.15
N PHE A 130 25.44 -23.50 -13.45
CA PHE A 130 24.69 -22.47 -12.73
C PHE A 130 23.25 -22.35 -13.22
N MET A 131 22.99 -22.62 -14.51
CA MET A 131 21.63 -22.88 -14.98
C MET A 131 21.03 -24.08 -14.24
N VAL A 132 21.75 -25.21 -14.17
CA VAL A 132 21.32 -26.41 -13.44
C VAL A 132 21.14 -26.12 -11.95
N ILE A 133 22.08 -25.44 -11.28
CA ILE A 133 21.98 -25.12 -9.85
C ILE A 133 20.86 -24.11 -9.58
N GLY A 134 20.75 -23.03 -10.35
CA GLY A 134 19.69 -22.03 -10.21
C GLY A 134 18.31 -22.63 -10.46
N TRP A 135 18.14 -23.42 -11.52
CA TRP A 135 16.90 -24.18 -11.73
C TRP A 135 16.69 -25.31 -10.75
N THR A 136 17.73 -25.89 -10.13
CA THR A 136 17.56 -26.87 -9.04
C THR A 136 17.18 -26.19 -7.74
N ILE A 137 17.73 -25.01 -7.40
CA ILE A 137 17.30 -24.21 -6.26
C ILE A 137 15.86 -23.74 -6.48
N CYS A 138 15.55 -23.21 -7.66
CA CYS A 138 14.19 -22.83 -8.02
C CYS A 138 13.26 -24.05 -7.97
N PHE A 139 13.56 -25.15 -8.67
CA PHE A 139 12.75 -26.38 -8.64
C PHE A 139 12.60 -26.96 -7.25
N VAL A 140 13.67 -27.09 -6.45
CA VAL A 140 13.60 -27.60 -5.08
C VAL A 140 12.86 -26.64 -4.17
N THR A 141 12.91 -25.32 -4.39
CA THR A 141 12.16 -24.34 -3.59
C THR A 141 10.71 -24.22 -4.05
N LEU A 142 10.40 -24.45 -5.33
CA LEU A 142 9.05 -24.57 -5.87
C LEU A 142 8.41 -25.90 -5.43
N VAL A 143 9.14 -27.02 -5.50
CA VAL A 143 8.73 -28.31 -4.92
C VAL A 143 8.65 -28.21 -3.40
N ALA A 144 9.56 -27.50 -2.74
CA ALA A 144 9.43 -27.23 -1.31
C ALA A 144 8.20 -26.38 -1.06
N MET A 145 7.89 -25.34 -1.83
CA MET A 145 6.63 -24.58 -1.72
C MET A 145 5.38 -25.37 -2.17
N ALA A 146 5.53 -26.48 -2.90
CA ALA A 146 4.44 -27.37 -3.36
C ALA A 146 4.15 -28.56 -2.43
N CYS A 147 5.22 -29.09 -1.82
CA CYS A 147 5.18 -30.12 -0.78
C CYS A 147 4.97 -29.49 0.59
N MET A 148 5.46 -28.26 0.78
CA MET A 148 4.84 -27.32 1.69
C MET A 148 3.35 -27.31 1.39
N ASP A 149 2.54 -27.26 2.41
CA ASP A 149 2.69 -26.36 3.53
C ASP A 149 2.25 -24.92 3.19
N ALA A 150 1.15 -24.72 2.42
CA ALA A 150 0.31 -23.51 2.46
C ALA A 150 -0.97 -23.55 3.36
N GLY A 151 -2.05 -24.38 3.23
CA GLY A 151 -3.02 -24.80 4.35
C GLY A 151 -4.48 -24.25 4.56
N ALA A 152 -5.10 -24.37 5.77
CA ALA A 152 -6.47 -23.85 6.12
C ALA A 152 -6.49 -22.55 7.02
N PRO A 153 -7.02 -21.34 6.66
CA PRO A 153 -6.64 -19.97 7.18
C PRO A 153 -7.68 -18.82 7.65
N TYR A 154 -7.54 -17.50 7.27
CA TYR A 154 -7.97 -16.17 7.88
C TYR A 154 -9.45 -15.72 7.90
N TYR A 155 -10.03 -15.15 6.83
CA TYR A 155 -11.42 -14.76 6.72
C TYR A 155 -12.29 -15.97 6.36
N PRO A 156 -13.20 -16.35 7.25
CA PRO A 156 -14.80 -17.88 6.97
C PRO A 156 -15.70 -17.32 5.90
N ASP A 157 -15.96 -16.06 6.16
CA ASP A 157 -16.64 -14.98 5.50
C ASP A 157 -15.55 -13.91 5.28
N ASN A 158 -15.22 -13.61 4.04
CA ASN A 158 -14.43 -12.48 3.55
C ASN A 158 -15.42 -11.33 3.23
N LYS A 159 -16.69 -11.70 3.18
CA LYS A 159 -17.88 -11.11 3.79
C LYS A 159 -17.73 -10.67 5.27
N TYR A 160 -16.70 -11.08 6.03
CA TYR A 160 -16.24 -10.44 7.29
C TYR A 160 -15.00 -9.55 7.08
N ALA A 161 -14.38 -9.57 5.88
CA ALA A 161 -13.44 -8.55 5.41
C ALA A 161 -14.17 -7.31 4.83
N THR A 162 -15.37 -7.53 4.26
CA THR A 162 -16.19 -6.52 3.59
C THR A 162 -17.49 -6.16 4.34
N MET A 163 -17.64 -6.60 5.60
CA MET A 163 -18.77 -6.22 6.47
C MET A 163 -18.53 -4.90 7.20
N GLU A 164 -19.60 -4.15 7.42
CA GLU A 164 -19.61 -3.00 8.34
C GLU A 164 -19.35 -3.46 9.78
N LYS A 165 -18.70 -2.62 10.61
CA LYS A 165 -18.27 -3.03 11.97
C LYS A 165 -19.44 -3.32 12.91
N GLU A 166 -20.58 -2.69 12.68
CA GLU A 166 -21.78 -2.80 13.51
C GLU A 166 -22.52 -4.14 13.29
N GLU A 167 -22.25 -4.82 12.18
CA GLU A 167 -22.78 -6.17 11.89
C GLU A 167 -21.84 -7.31 12.37
N LEU A 168 -20.57 -6.99 12.66
CA LEU A 168 -19.59 -7.94 13.21
C LEU A 168 -19.83 -8.16 14.71
N THR A 169 -20.80 -9.01 15.05
CA THR A 169 -21.08 -9.38 16.45
C THR A 169 -19.83 -9.92 17.16
N PRO A 170 -19.70 -9.77 18.50
CA PRO A 170 -18.59 -10.35 19.26
C PRO A 170 -18.47 -11.85 19.06
N GLU A 171 -19.57 -12.56 18.80
CA GLU A 171 -19.58 -13.99 18.51
C GLU A 171 -19.03 -14.31 17.11
N ILE A 172 -19.22 -13.42 16.12
CA ILE A 172 -18.60 -13.46 14.79
C ILE A 172 -17.08 -13.13 14.87
N ILE A 173 -16.69 -12.24 15.79
CA ILE A 173 -15.28 -11.89 16.03
C ILE A 173 -14.56 -12.95 16.87
N ALA A 174 -15.20 -13.55 17.88
CA ALA A 174 -14.52 -14.34 18.93
C ALA A 174 -13.73 -15.55 18.42
N THR A 175 -14.11 -16.11 17.27
CA THR A 175 -13.40 -17.28 16.72
C THR A 175 -12.23 -16.87 15.80
N PHE A 176 -11.93 -15.57 15.69
CA PHE A 176 -10.80 -15.00 14.93
C PHE A 176 -9.46 -15.53 15.49
N ASN A 177 -8.90 -16.60 14.89
CA ASN A 177 -7.49 -16.92 15.02
C ASN A 177 -6.60 -15.81 14.44
N GLU A 178 -6.07 -15.04 15.38
CA GLU A 178 -4.99 -14.09 15.17
C GLU A 178 -3.63 -14.76 14.95
N SER A 179 -3.50 -16.10 15.11
CA SER A 179 -2.29 -16.81 14.65
C SER A 179 -2.09 -16.73 13.13
N ALA A 180 -3.06 -16.15 12.43
CA ALA A 180 -2.94 -15.37 11.23
C ALA A 180 -1.52 -14.97 10.78
N HIS A 181 -1.17 -13.69 10.86
CA HIS A 181 -0.21 -13.06 9.96
C HIS A 181 1.22 -13.63 10.09
N HIS A 182 1.49 -14.29 11.21
CA HIS A 182 2.81 -14.67 11.74
C HIS A 182 3.68 -15.54 10.84
N VAL A 183 3.11 -16.43 10.03
CA VAL A 183 3.90 -17.37 9.21
C VAL A 183 3.88 -16.99 7.72
N GLY A 184 3.28 -15.85 7.38
CA GLY A 184 3.43 -15.22 6.07
C GLY A 184 4.90 -15.08 5.65
N GLY A 185 5.76 -14.69 6.60
CA GLY A 185 7.21 -14.62 6.47
C GLY A 185 7.89 -15.88 5.93
N LYS A 186 7.50 -17.09 6.36
CA LYS A 186 8.09 -18.35 5.83
C LYS A 186 7.98 -18.43 4.31
N PHE A 187 6.84 -18.01 3.77
CA PHE A 187 6.59 -18.02 2.34
C PHE A 187 7.23 -16.85 1.60
N ILE A 188 7.29 -15.64 2.19
CA ILE A 188 8.03 -14.51 1.59
C ILE A 188 9.50 -14.92 1.40
N ALA A 189 10.10 -15.52 2.42
CA ALA A 189 11.46 -16.05 2.36
C ALA A 189 11.60 -17.15 1.29
N MET A 190 10.67 -18.11 1.20
CA MET A 190 10.75 -19.18 0.19
C MET A 190 10.52 -18.67 -1.24
N MET A 191 9.66 -17.66 -1.44
CA MET A 191 9.49 -16.98 -2.73
C MET A 191 10.75 -16.20 -3.12
N MET A 192 11.38 -15.51 -2.17
CA MET A 192 12.67 -14.85 -2.36
C MET A 192 13.79 -15.85 -2.69
N ILE A 193 13.83 -17.02 -2.05
CA ILE A 193 14.81 -18.09 -2.35
C ILE A 193 14.56 -18.71 -3.74
N ALA A 194 13.30 -18.92 -4.12
CA ALA A 194 12.96 -19.36 -5.47
C ALA A 194 13.34 -18.30 -6.53
N ALA A 195 13.19 -17.02 -6.20
CA ALA A 195 13.63 -15.89 -7.02
C ALA A 195 15.17 -15.81 -7.13
N VAL A 196 15.92 -16.00 -6.04
CA VAL A 196 17.38 -16.19 -6.08
C VAL A 196 17.76 -17.35 -7.02
N GLY A 197 17.03 -18.46 -6.96
CA GLY A 197 17.23 -19.62 -7.84
C GLY A 197 17.05 -19.29 -9.32
N TYR A 198 15.87 -18.81 -9.73
CA TYR A 198 15.61 -18.57 -11.16
C TYR A 198 16.34 -17.33 -11.68
N VAL A 199 16.58 -16.29 -10.88
CA VAL A 199 17.40 -15.13 -11.31
C VAL A 199 18.86 -15.53 -11.49
N GLY A 200 19.40 -16.41 -10.63
CA GLY A 200 20.73 -17.00 -10.83
C GLY A 200 20.84 -17.78 -12.14
N ALA A 201 19.78 -18.52 -12.52
CA ALA A 201 19.71 -19.19 -13.82
C ALA A 201 19.51 -18.23 -15.00
N ASP A 202 18.68 -17.18 -14.85
CA ASP A 202 18.45 -16.13 -15.85
C ASP A 202 19.74 -15.34 -16.13
N VAL A 203 20.59 -15.08 -15.14
CA VAL A 203 21.90 -14.44 -15.35
C VAL A 203 22.89 -15.37 -16.07
N ALA A 204 22.90 -16.67 -15.73
CA ALA A 204 23.69 -17.64 -16.48
C ALA A 204 23.21 -17.77 -17.94
N ALA A 205 21.90 -17.64 -18.18
CA ALA A 205 21.28 -17.61 -19.50
C ALA A 205 21.58 -16.31 -20.25
N ASP A 206 21.55 -15.15 -19.59
CA ASP A 206 21.94 -13.84 -20.16
C ASP A 206 23.40 -13.87 -20.61
N ALA A 207 24.29 -14.42 -19.78
CA ALA A 207 25.70 -14.57 -20.14
C ALA A 207 25.88 -15.49 -21.36
N MET A 208 25.25 -16.67 -21.38
CA MET A 208 25.27 -17.56 -22.54
C MET A 208 24.63 -16.93 -23.79
N MET A 209 23.57 -16.15 -23.63
CA MET A 209 22.92 -15.39 -24.71
C MET A 209 23.87 -14.34 -25.28
N VAL A 210 24.67 -13.65 -24.46
CA VAL A 210 25.74 -12.75 -24.91
C VAL A 210 26.81 -13.53 -25.68
N GLU A 211 27.27 -14.68 -25.17
CA GLU A 211 28.24 -15.54 -25.86
C GLU A 211 27.75 -16.05 -27.24
N VAL A 212 26.44 -16.28 -27.38
CA VAL A 212 25.78 -16.66 -28.66
C VAL A 212 25.60 -15.46 -29.58
N ALA A 213 25.04 -14.35 -29.10
CA ALA A 213 24.80 -13.13 -29.88
C ALA A 213 26.11 -12.50 -30.38
N GLN A 214 27.21 -12.63 -29.65
CA GLN A 214 28.53 -12.19 -30.13
C GLN A 214 29.04 -12.99 -31.34
N ARG A 215 28.55 -14.21 -31.60
CA ARG A 215 28.88 -15.00 -32.80
C ARG A 215 28.00 -14.68 -34.02
N GLU A 216 26.98 -13.83 -33.86
CA GLU A 216 26.14 -13.37 -34.97
C GLU A 216 26.90 -12.29 -35.82
N PRO A 217 26.89 -12.40 -37.16
CA PRO A 217 27.34 -11.35 -38.08
C PRO A 217 26.68 -9.99 -37.79
N VAL A 218 27.33 -8.87 -38.15
CA VAL A 218 26.81 -7.51 -37.83
C VAL A 218 25.38 -7.29 -38.34
N ALA A 219 25.06 -7.91 -39.48
CA ALA A 219 23.74 -7.93 -40.12
C ALA A 219 22.64 -8.49 -39.20
N THR A 220 22.87 -9.66 -38.60
CA THR A 220 21.89 -10.41 -37.79
C THR A 220 22.07 -10.20 -36.28
N ARG A 221 23.19 -9.63 -35.82
CA ARG A 221 23.50 -9.50 -34.39
C ARG A 221 22.40 -8.78 -33.60
N GLY A 222 21.90 -9.45 -32.56
CA GLY A 222 20.70 -9.06 -31.82
C GLY A 222 19.45 -9.87 -32.21
N TYR A 223 19.53 -10.75 -33.21
CA TYR A 223 18.47 -11.71 -33.54
C TYR A 223 18.24 -12.70 -32.39
N CYS A 224 19.30 -13.24 -31.79
CA CYS A 224 19.22 -14.05 -30.60
C CYS A 224 18.51 -13.29 -29.47
N GLN A 225 18.92 -12.04 -29.19
CA GLN A 225 18.35 -11.20 -28.12
C GLN A 225 16.87 -10.90 -28.32
N THR A 226 16.48 -10.50 -29.52
CA THR A 226 15.08 -10.21 -29.84
C THR A 226 14.23 -11.48 -29.81
N THR A 227 14.76 -12.62 -30.25
CA THR A 227 14.04 -13.90 -30.22
C THR A 227 13.88 -14.45 -28.79
N ILE A 228 14.93 -14.49 -27.98
CA ILE A 228 14.85 -14.97 -26.59
C ILE A 228 13.98 -14.07 -25.71
N TYR A 229 14.01 -12.74 -25.89
CA TYR A 229 13.10 -11.86 -25.17
C TYR A 229 11.67 -11.90 -25.72
N MET A 230 11.46 -12.08 -27.03
CA MET A 230 10.12 -12.34 -27.58
C MET A 230 9.54 -13.64 -27.01
N VAL A 231 10.34 -14.70 -26.86
CA VAL A 231 9.93 -15.94 -26.20
C VAL A 231 9.66 -15.69 -24.71
N ARG A 232 10.54 -14.99 -23.98
CA ARG A 232 10.30 -14.64 -22.57
C ARG A 232 9.01 -13.86 -22.41
N THR A 233 8.77 -12.81 -23.21
CA THR A 233 7.53 -12.03 -23.18
C THR A 233 6.32 -12.88 -23.56
N ALA A 234 6.38 -13.72 -24.59
CA ALA A 234 5.28 -14.62 -24.93
C ALA A 234 4.96 -15.61 -23.80
N PHE A 235 5.96 -16.09 -23.07
CA PHE A 235 5.75 -16.90 -21.88
C PHE A 235 5.39 -16.10 -20.62
N VAL A 236 5.72 -14.80 -20.53
CA VAL A 236 5.11 -13.87 -19.57
C VAL A 236 3.63 -13.66 -19.94
N THR A 237 3.24 -13.58 -21.22
CA THR A 237 1.83 -13.55 -21.62
C THR A 237 1.12 -14.85 -21.24
N ILE A 238 1.73 -16.02 -21.51
CA ILE A 238 1.22 -17.31 -21.01
C ILE A 238 1.17 -17.33 -19.49
N SER A 239 2.09 -16.66 -18.79
CA SER A 239 2.11 -16.52 -17.32
C SER A 239 1.07 -15.55 -16.78
N SER A 240 0.77 -14.45 -17.50
CA SER A 240 -0.32 -13.51 -17.19
C SER A 240 -1.68 -14.12 -17.50
N ILE A 241 -1.74 -15.04 -18.46
CA ILE A 241 -2.88 -15.95 -18.65
C ILE A 241 -2.88 -17.01 -17.53
N LEU A 242 -1.73 -17.56 -17.13
CA LEU A 242 -1.63 -18.51 -16.03
C LEU A 242 -1.86 -17.85 -14.66
N THR A 243 -1.90 -16.51 -14.55
CA THR A 243 -2.10 -15.81 -13.27
C THR A 243 -3.26 -14.85 -13.20
N GLY A 244 -3.63 -14.20 -14.30
CA GLY A 244 -4.87 -13.42 -14.47
C GLY A 244 -6.04 -14.28 -14.95
N LEU A 245 -5.77 -15.39 -15.66
CA LEU A 245 -6.63 -16.57 -15.60
C LEU A 245 -6.04 -17.53 -14.54
N ALA A 246 -5.30 -18.59 -14.86
CA ALA A 246 -5.10 -19.78 -14.00
C ALA A 246 -4.50 -19.65 -12.57
N PHE A 247 -4.19 -18.48 -12.02
CA PHE A 247 -3.83 -18.27 -10.59
C PHE A 247 -4.70 -17.19 -9.96
N ASN A 248 -5.78 -16.84 -10.61
CA ASN A 248 -6.60 -15.76 -10.18
C ASN A 248 -7.72 -16.24 -9.23
N GLY A 249 -7.90 -17.51 -8.77
CA GLY A 249 -9.07 -18.21 -8.06
C GLY A 249 -9.43 -18.06 -6.57
N THR A 250 -10.74 -18.33 -6.19
CA THR A 250 -11.71 -17.70 -5.18
C THR A 250 -11.34 -17.03 -3.91
N HIS A 251 -10.08 -16.91 -3.86
CA HIS A 251 -9.35 -16.64 -2.75
C HIS A 251 -8.58 -15.28 -3.36
N TYR A 252 -7.93 -15.15 -4.56
CA TYR A 252 -6.98 -14.02 -5.01
C TYR A 252 -7.17 -12.41 -4.96
N GLY A 253 -8.32 -11.73 -4.74
CA GLY A 253 -8.86 -10.39 -5.23
C GLY A 253 -9.81 -10.18 -6.53
N GLY A 254 -10.93 -10.92 -6.87
CA GLY A 254 -11.58 -11.18 -8.19
C GLY A 254 -12.92 -12.02 -8.29
N ASP A 255 -13.36 -12.71 -9.39
CA ASP A 255 -14.70 -13.46 -9.52
C ASP A 255 -14.98 -14.97 -10.02
N PHE A 256 -14.03 -15.87 -10.28
CA PHE A 256 -14.13 -17.29 -10.65
C PHE A 256 -13.55 -18.53 -9.73
N ASP A 257 -14.11 -19.73 -9.74
CA ASP A 257 -13.93 -20.85 -8.76
C ASP A 257 -12.70 -21.83 -8.77
N PHE A 258 -12.57 -22.78 -9.71
CA PHE A 258 -11.37 -23.62 -9.97
C PHE A 258 -10.09 -22.90 -10.50
N CYS A 259 -8.99 -22.84 -9.74
CA CYS A 259 -7.77 -22.16 -10.23
C CYS A 259 -6.42 -22.91 -10.15
N LEU A 260 -5.38 -22.36 -9.53
CA LEU A 260 -4.12 -23.04 -9.18
C LEU A 260 -3.63 -22.68 -7.77
N SER A 261 -3.57 -23.67 -6.90
CA SER A 261 -3.16 -23.53 -5.48
C SER A 261 -1.79 -22.88 -5.39
N PHE A 262 -1.39 -22.08 -4.39
CA PHE A 262 0.01 -21.62 -4.40
C PHE A 262 0.98 -22.81 -4.45
N PRO A 263 0.88 -23.83 -3.58
CA PRO A 263 1.53 -25.11 -3.82
C PRO A 263 1.36 -25.80 -5.19
N GLN A 264 0.24 -25.68 -5.91
CA GLN A 264 -0.01 -26.38 -7.18
C GLN A 264 0.33 -25.57 -8.44
N LEU A 265 0.27 -24.25 -8.35
CA LEU A 265 0.94 -23.30 -9.21
C LEU A 265 2.44 -23.49 -9.05
N MET A 266 2.98 -23.51 -7.82
CA MET A 266 4.38 -23.85 -7.57
C MET A 266 4.70 -25.26 -8.08
N ALA A 267 3.77 -26.23 -8.01
CA ALA A 267 3.94 -27.54 -8.64
C ALA A 267 3.96 -27.45 -10.17
N ILE A 268 3.11 -26.65 -10.82
CA ILE A 268 3.11 -26.43 -12.27
C ILE A 268 4.36 -25.68 -12.70
N LEU A 269 4.78 -24.64 -11.98
CA LEU A 269 6.09 -24.01 -12.14
C LEU A 269 7.19 -25.05 -12.00
N SER A 270 7.12 -25.96 -11.02
CA SER A 270 8.11 -27.05 -10.87
C SER A 270 8.09 -28.03 -12.06
N VAL A 271 6.93 -28.32 -12.64
CA VAL A 271 6.77 -29.15 -13.84
C VAL A 271 7.25 -28.42 -15.10
N CYS A 272 7.18 -27.08 -15.15
CA CYS A 272 7.80 -26.27 -16.19
C CYS A 272 9.32 -26.18 -16.01
N CYS A 273 9.82 -26.04 -14.78
CA CYS A 273 11.24 -25.97 -14.44
C CYS A 273 11.97 -27.31 -14.58
N PHE A 274 11.31 -28.43 -14.26
CA PHE A 274 11.96 -29.74 -14.22
C PHE A 274 12.56 -30.16 -15.57
N PRO A 275 11.88 -30.03 -16.73
CA PRO A 275 12.48 -30.24 -18.05
C PRO A 275 13.65 -29.30 -18.36
N VAL A 276 13.68 -28.10 -17.79
CA VAL A 276 14.78 -27.14 -18.04
C VAL A 276 16.08 -27.65 -17.46
N ILE A 277 16.08 -28.34 -16.32
CA ILE A 277 17.30 -28.86 -15.67
C ILE A 277 18.12 -29.78 -16.62
N PRO A 278 17.56 -30.87 -17.22
CA PRO A 278 18.27 -31.66 -18.21
C PRO A 278 18.46 -30.92 -19.55
N LEU A 279 17.54 -30.03 -19.97
CA LEU A 279 17.75 -29.22 -21.19
C LEU A 279 18.94 -28.26 -21.06
N SER A 280 19.18 -27.68 -19.88
CA SER A 280 20.36 -26.86 -19.58
C SER A 280 21.64 -27.67 -19.75
N TRP A 281 21.65 -28.96 -19.39
CA TRP A 281 22.86 -29.80 -19.47
C TRP A 281 23.08 -30.42 -20.86
N TYR A 282 22.01 -30.87 -21.53
CA TYR A 282 22.09 -31.63 -22.78
C TYR A 282 21.80 -30.84 -24.05
N CYS A 283 21.08 -29.71 -23.96
CA CYS A 283 20.56 -28.93 -25.10
C CYS A 283 20.99 -27.45 -25.10
N ILE A 284 22.00 -27.09 -24.30
CA ILE A 284 22.80 -25.86 -24.43
C ILE A 284 24.25 -26.30 -24.60
N LYS A 285 24.91 -25.92 -25.68
CA LYS A 285 26.31 -26.28 -25.95
C LYS A 285 27.23 -25.23 -25.36
N GLU A 286 28.23 -25.71 -24.63
CA GLU A 286 29.19 -24.88 -23.92
C GLU A 286 30.57 -25.53 -24.03
N ASP A 287 31.57 -24.72 -24.38
CA ASP A 287 32.97 -25.13 -24.44
C ASP A 287 33.60 -25.08 -23.04
N ARG A 288 34.64 -25.89 -22.76
CA ARG A 288 35.22 -25.94 -21.41
C ARG A 288 36.13 -24.74 -21.12
N HIS A 289 35.94 -24.14 -19.95
CA HIS A 289 36.70 -23.00 -19.46
C HIS A 289 37.66 -23.40 -18.32
N PRO A 290 38.91 -22.90 -18.27
CA PRO A 290 39.86 -23.22 -17.20
C PRO A 290 39.53 -22.56 -15.85
N GLY A 291 38.75 -21.48 -15.87
CA GLY A 291 38.42 -20.68 -14.69
C GLY A 291 39.20 -19.39 -14.63
N VAL A 292 38.83 -18.51 -13.69
CA VAL A 292 39.35 -17.14 -13.63
C VAL A 292 39.75 -16.79 -12.20
N ILE A 293 40.91 -16.18 -12.01
CA ILE A 293 41.35 -15.73 -10.68
C ILE A 293 40.52 -14.51 -10.28
N PHE A 294 39.68 -14.66 -9.25
CA PHE A 294 38.67 -13.65 -8.88
C PHE A 294 39.24 -12.24 -8.64
N ARG A 295 40.42 -12.12 -8.04
CA ARG A 295 41.09 -10.82 -7.83
C ARG A 295 41.41 -10.12 -9.16
N ASP A 296 41.91 -10.88 -10.13
CA ASP A 296 42.40 -10.35 -11.39
C ASP A 296 41.24 -10.11 -12.36
N TYR A 297 40.19 -10.94 -12.27
CA TYR A 297 38.87 -10.66 -12.85
C TYR A 297 38.24 -9.37 -12.31
N LEU A 298 38.26 -9.13 -11.00
CA LEU A 298 37.76 -7.87 -10.43
C LEU A 298 38.56 -6.66 -10.94
N ALA A 299 39.86 -6.80 -11.17
CA ALA A 299 40.67 -5.75 -11.79
C ALA A 299 40.29 -5.50 -13.26
N GLU A 300 39.95 -6.55 -14.02
CA GLU A 300 39.43 -6.46 -15.39
C GLU A 300 38.04 -5.81 -15.43
N LEU A 301 37.09 -6.29 -14.63
CA LEU A 301 35.73 -5.72 -14.53
C LEU A 301 35.78 -4.25 -14.09
N TRP A 302 36.66 -3.90 -13.16
CA TRP A 302 36.91 -2.52 -12.75
C TRP A 302 37.52 -1.67 -13.86
N TYR A 303 38.39 -2.23 -14.71
CA TYR A 303 38.90 -1.56 -15.91
C TYR A 303 37.79 -1.34 -16.96
N LEU A 304 36.92 -2.34 -17.16
CA LEU A 304 35.77 -2.25 -18.07
C LEU A 304 34.78 -1.16 -17.62
N ILE A 305 34.49 -1.03 -16.32
CA ILE A 305 33.67 0.07 -15.77
C ILE A 305 34.31 1.45 -16.02
N GLN A 306 35.64 1.55 -16.04
CA GLN A 306 36.35 2.79 -16.39
C GLN A 306 36.31 3.12 -17.89
N LEU A 307 36.00 2.16 -18.79
CA LEU A 307 35.92 2.44 -20.22
C LEU A 307 34.77 3.42 -20.52
N ARG A 308 35.06 4.38 -21.41
CA ARG A 308 34.12 5.44 -21.79
C ARG A 308 32.69 4.96 -22.11
N PRO A 309 32.45 4.00 -23.02
CA PRO A 309 31.08 3.62 -23.34
C PRO A 309 30.39 2.84 -22.21
N MET A 310 31.14 2.26 -21.25
CA MET A 310 30.55 1.57 -20.11
C MET A 310 30.00 2.56 -19.08
N TYR A 311 30.81 3.48 -18.55
CA TYR A 311 30.31 4.47 -17.59
C TYR A 311 29.27 5.43 -18.21
N GLN A 312 29.36 5.73 -19.52
CA GLN A 312 28.33 6.52 -20.20
C GLN A 312 26.98 5.79 -20.24
N VAL A 313 26.95 4.49 -20.52
CA VAL A 313 25.73 3.68 -20.57
C VAL A 313 25.16 3.46 -19.17
N ILE A 314 26.02 3.24 -18.17
CA ILE A 314 25.61 3.19 -16.75
C ILE A 314 24.97 4.51 -16.33
N ALA A 315 25.65 5.64 -16.54
CA ALA A 315 25.15 6.97 -16.13
C ALA A 315 23.85 7.33 -16.87
N TYR A 316 23.74 7.00 -18.16
CA TYR A 316 22.49 7.11 -18.91
C TYR A 316 21.38 6.28 -18.24
N LYS A 317 21.60 4.98 -17.99
CA LYS A 317 20.57 4.10 -17.44
C LYS A 317 20.18 4.39 -15.98
N TYR A 318 21.04 5.08 -15.23
CA TYR A 318 20.70 5.62 -13.92
C TYR A 318 19.90 6.94 -14.04
N PHE A 319 20.51 7.99 -14.61
CA PHE A 319 19.89 9.32 -14.62
C PHE A 319 18.65 9.38 -15.51
N ALA A 320 18.71 8.92 -16.76
CA ALA A 320 17.52 8.82 -17.59
C ALA A 320 16.48 7.89 -16.94
N GLY A 321 16.91 6.82 -16.26
CA GLY A 321 16.02 5.94 -15.50
C GLY A 321 15.19 6.68 -14.44
N ILE A 322 15.78 7.60 -13.67
CA ILE A 322 15.05 8.39 -12.66
C ILE A 322 14.00 9.29 -13.33
N PHE A 323 14.38 9.99 -14.39
CA PHE A 323 13.49 10.91 -15.12
C PHE A 323 12.41 10.18 -15.94
N GLU A 324 12.72 9.05 -16.58
CA GLU A 324 11.80 8.23 -17.38
C GLU A 324 10.78 7.48 -16.51
N ASN A 325 11.08 7.21 -15.23
CA ASN A 325 10.16 6.56 -14.27
C ASN A 325 9.44 7.55 -13.34
N PHE A 326 9.56 8.87 -13.56
CA PHE A 326 8.79 9.84 -12.78
C PHE A 326 7.30 9.73 -13.14
N THR A 327 6.44 9.62 -12.13
CA THR A 327 4.99 9.42 -12.28
C THR A 327 4.19 10.35 -11.37
N ILE A 328 2.88 10.14 -11.26
CA ILE A 328 1.95 10.92 -10.43
C ILE A 328 1.30 10.02 -9.38
N THR A 329 1.02 10.57 -8.19
CA THR A 329 0.37 9.85 -7.09
C THR A 329 -1.07 9.45 -7.41
N CYS A 330 -1.81 10.32 -8.08
CA CYS A 330 -3.21 10.15 -8.46
C CYS A 330 -3.46 9.23 -9.67
N SER A 331 -2.47 8.49 -10.19
CA SER A 331 -2.64 7.68 -11.41
C SER A 331 -3.64 6.53 -11.25
N ASP A 332 -3.56 5.75 -10.17
CA ASP A 332 -4.56 4.71 -9.87
C ASP A 332 -5.94 5.30 -9.54
N PRO A 333 -6.07 6.39 -8.75
CA PRO A 333 -7.32 7.16 -8.62
C PRO A 333 -7.92 7.64 -9.94
N ILE A 334 -7.15 8.25 -10.85
CA ILE A 334 -7.64 8.67 -12.18
C ILE A 334 -8.07 7.43 -13.00
N GLN A 335 -7.30 6.34 -12.96
CA GLN A 335 -7.69 5.07 -13.57
C GLN A 335 -8.98 4.48 -12.92
N SER A 336 -9.21 4.75 -11.63
CA SER A 336 -10.32 4.23 -10.84
C SER A 336 -11.56 5.13 -10.81
N TYR A 337 -11.45 6.42 -11.09
CA TYR A 337 -12.52 7.42 -10.96
C TYR A 337 -12.72 8.31 -12.20
N TRP A 338 -11.73 8.49 -13.10
CA TRP A 338 -11.94 9.14 -14.43
C TRP A 338 -11.84 8.22 -15.68
N ALA A 339 -11.08 7.12 -15.68
CA ALA A 339 -10.94 6.23 -16.86
C ALA A 339 -11.97 5.10 -17.15
N GLU A 340 -12.70 4.52 -16.18
CA GLU A 340 -13.57 3.31 -16.21
C GLU A 340 -12.83 1.97 -16.07
N ALA A 341 -11.51 1.98 -15.95
CA ALA A 341 -10.67 0.80 -16.18
C ALA A 341 -10.87 -0.32 -15.15
N THR A 342 -11.64 -1.36 -15.50
CA THR A 342 -11.87 -2.49 -14.60
C THR A 342 -10.52 -3.16 -14.28
N PRO A 343 -10.11 -3.35 -13.02
CA PRO A 343 -8.74 -4.68 -12.76
C PRO A 343 -8.78 -5.96 -13.68
N LEU A 344 -9.89 -6.41 -14.30
CA LEU A 344 -9.86 -7.41 -15.40
C LEU A 344 -9.40 -6.77 -16.70
N ASN A 345 -10.10 -5.73 -17.16
CA ASN A 345 -9.75 -5.10 -18.43
C ASN A 345 -8.31 -4.58 -18.36
N GLN A 346 -7.82 -4.19 -17.18
CA GLN A 346 -6.40 -3.96 -16.94
C GLN A 346 -5.52 -5.21 -17.13
N LYS A 347 -5.91 -6.41 -16.66
CA LYS A 347 -5.16 -7.67 -16.88
C LYS A 347 -5.23 -8.13 -18.34
N ILE A 348 -6.37 -7.99 -19.03
CA ILE A 348 -6.53 -8.25 -20.47
C ILE A 348 -5.66 -7.27 -21.27
N MET A 349 -5.70 -5.97 -20.94
CA MET A 349 -4.87 -4.97 -21.61
C MET A 349 -3.39 -5.15 -21.25
N ALA A 350 -3.02 -5.64 -20.06
CA ALA A 350 -1.64 -6.06 -19.79
C ALA A 350 -1.21 -7.28 -20.63
N ILE A 351 -2.11 -8.26 -20.86
CA ILE A 351 -1.90 -9.38 -21.78
C ILE A 351 -1.73 -8.90 -23.22
N MET A 352 -2.55 -7.95 -23.68
CA MET A 352 -2.43 -7.31 -25.00
C MET A 352 -1.17 -6.45 -25.11
N GLY A 353 -0.77 -5.75 -24.04
CA GLY A 353 0.46 -4.99 -23.92
C GLY A 353 1.69 -5.87 -24.01
N ASN A 354 1.72 -7.00 -23.29
CA ASN A 354 2.75 -8.04 -23.46
C ASN A 354 2.78 -8.57 -24.91
N GLY A 355 1.62 -8.71 -25.56
CA GLY A 355 1.52 -8.99 -27.00
C GLY A 355 2.18 -7.91 -27.86
N MET A 356 1.86 -6.63 -27.65
CA MET A 356 2.44 -5.49 -28.36
C MET A 356 3.95 -5.33 -28.12
N PHE A 357 4.42 -5.64 -26.91
CA PHE A 357 5.84 -5.70 -26.56
C PHE A 357 6.56 -6.83 -27.31
N ALA A 358 5.98 -8.03 -27.37
CA ALA A 358 6.52 -9.14 -28.17
C ALA A 358 6.53 -8.81 -29.67
N ILE A 359 5.50 -8.12 -30.18
CA ILE A 359 5.44 -7.59 -31.54
C ILE A 359 6.57 -6.55 -31.77
N ALA A 360 6.82 -5.65 -30.82
CA ALA A 360 7.91 -4.67 -30.90
C ALA A 360 9.29 -5.34 -31.01
N LEU A 361 9.53 -6.35 -30.19
CA LEU A 361 10.76 -7.17 -30.23
C LEU A 361 10.90 -7.88 -31.59
N TYR A 362 9.82 -8.45 -32.12
CA TYR A 362 9.82 -9.10 -33.44
C TYR A 362 10.17 -8.11 -34.57
N TYR A 363 9.49 -6.96 -34.65
CA TYR A 363 9.76 -5.98 -35.71
C TYR A 363 11.15 -5.34 -35.56
N THR A 364 11.63 -5.12 -34.34
CA THR A 364 12.98 -4.58 -34.09
C THR A 364 14.07 -5.62 -34.40
N GLY A 365 13.83 -6.90 -34.11
CA GLY A 365 14.73 -8.00 -34.50
C GLY A 365 14.76 -8.27 -36.00
N LYS A 366 13.66 -8.00 -36.71
CA LYS A 366 13.53 -8.28 -38.15
C LYS A 366 13.95 -7.10 -39.05
N TYR A 367 13.78 -5.87 -38.58
CA TYR A 367 14.04 -4.65 -39.38
C TYR A 367 14.85 -3.57 -38.65
N GLY A 368 14.85 -3.58 -37.31
CA GLY A 368 15.42 -2.53 -36.47
C GLY A 368 16.91 -2.69 -36.09
N LEU A 369 17.54 -3.82 -36.38
CA LEU A 369 18.94 -4.15 -36.00
C LEU A 369 20.03 -3.19 -36.53
N HIS A 370 19.66 -2.22 -37.38
CA HIS A 370 20.53 -1.19 -37.96
C HIS A 370 20.06 0.25 -37.69
N TRP A 371 18.92 0.44 -37.02
CA TRP A 371 18.37 1.76 -36.72
C TRP A 371 19.17 2.46 -35.61
N ASN A 372 19.27 3.78 -35.66
CA ASN A 372 20.05 4.57 -34.71
C ASN A 372 19.38 4.58 -33.33
N TRP A 373 20.03 3.99 -32.32
CA TRP A 373 19.49 3.79 -30.97
C TRP A 373 19.04 5.09 -30.30
N ARG A 374 19.77 6.20 -30.48
CA ARG A 374 19.34 7.51 -29.96
C ARG A 374 18.07 7.99 -30.65
N THR A 375 18.03 7.91 -31.98
CA THR A 375 16.86 8.33 -32.76
C THR A 375 15.63 7.46 -32.44
N MET A 376 15.82 6.15 -32.29
CA MET A 376 14.77 5.23 -31.84
C MET A 376 14.23 5.65 -30.48
N HIS A 377 15.08 5.78 -29.45
CA HIS A 377 14.66 6.10 -28.09
C HIS A 377 14.05 7.50 -27.95
N ALA A 378 14.55 8.49 -28.69
CA ALA A 378 13.96 9.82 -28.75
C ALA A 378 12.57 9.82 -29.39
N VAL A 379 12.41 9.20 -30.57
CA VAL A 379 11.09 9.09 -31.23
C VAL A 379 10.12 8.29 -30.37
N THR A 380 10.60 7.20 -29.76
CA THR A 380 9.89 6.37 -28.78
C THR A 380 9.31 7.21 -27.64
N ILE A 381 10.14 7.91 -26.86
CA ILE A 381 9.69 8.72 -25.72
C ILE A 381 8.80 9.87 -26.16
N ILE A 382 9.13 10.56 -27.25
CA ILE A 382 8.33 11.70 -27.72
C ILE A 382 6.94 11.24 -28.20
N SER A 383 6.86 10.14 -28.94
CA SER A 383 5.59 9.58 -29.39
C SER A 383 4.73 9.06 -28.23
N VAL A 384 5.34 8.39 -27.24
CA VAL A 384 4.67 8.02 -25.98
C VAL A 384 4.14 9.26 -25.28
N THR A 385 5.02 10.22 -25.00
CA THR A 385 4.70 11.42 -24.21
C THR A 385 3.57 12.21 -24.87
N ILE A 386 3.56 12.36 -26.19
CA ILE A 386 2.48 13.05 -26.91
C ILE A 386 1.18 12.24 -26.86
N MET A 387 1.23 10.93 -27.08
CA MET A 387 0.04 10.07 -27.08
C MET A 387 -0.62 10.01 -25.70
N ASP A 388 0.17 9.75 -24.65
CA ASP A 388 -0.29 9.72 -23.28
C ASP A 388 -0.73 11.12 -22.81
N PHE A 389 0.03 12.19 -23.08
CA PHE A 389 -0.42 13.57 -22.79
C PHE A 389 -1.77 13.87 -23.42
N ILE A 390 -1.99 13.49 -24.68
CA ILE A 390 -3.28 13.70 -25.36
C ILE A 390 -4.39 12.92 -24.65
N VAL A 391 -4.23 11.60 -24.44
CA VAL A 391 -5.26 10.77 -23.82
C VAL A 391 -5.54 11.19 -22.37
N THR A 392 -4.49 11.41 -21.59
CA THR A 392 -4.57 11.75 -20.16
C THR A 392 -5.07 13.19 -19.95
N MET A 393 -4.77 14.15 -20.85
CA MET A 393 -5.40 15.48 -20.81
C MET A 393 -6.86 15.44 -21.29
N LEU A 394 -7.20 14.67 -22.33
CA LEU A 394 -8.60 14.48 -22.74
C LEU A 394 -9.42 13.72 -21.68
N THR A 395 -8.79 12.88 -20.86
CA THR A 395 -9.40 12.24 -19.69
C THR A 395 -9.55 13.24 -18.54
N THR A 396 -8.50 14.02 -18.24
CA THR A 396 -8.50 15.04 -17.18
C THR A 396 -9.55 16.12 -17.43
N TRP A 397 -9.56 16.70 -18.63
CA TRP A 397 -10.49 17.73 -19.06
C TRP A 397 -11.81 17.20 -19.61
N ASP A 398 -12.12 15.92 -19.37
CA ASP A 398 -13.47 15.35 -19.55
C ASP A 398 -14.00 15.44 -20.99
N VAL A 399 -13.09 15.32 -21.95
CA VAL A 399 -13.37 15.32 -23.40
C VAL A 399 -13.50 13.89 -23.93
N VAL A 400 -12.75 12.94 -23.36
CA VAL A 400 -12.86 11.50 -23.65
C VAL A 400 -12.51 10.69 -22.38
N ARG A 401 -13.52 10.25 -21.63
CA ARG A 401 -13.37 9.34 -20.49
C ARG A 401 -13.85 7.94 -20.86
N ASN A 402 -12.90 7.05 -21.20
CA ASN A 402 -13.24 5.68 -21.60
C ASN A 402 -12.11 4.69 -21.30
N GLN A 403 -12.43 3.50 -20.80
CA GLN A 403 -11.38 2.58 -20.33
C GLN A 403 -10.52 2.00 -21.43
N TRP A 404 -11.05 1.83 -22.63
CA TRP A 404 -10.29 1.35 -23.78
C TRP A 404 -9.43 2.47 -24.40
N PHE A 405 -9.79 3.74 -24.16
CA PHE A 405 -8.99 4.91 -24.49
C PHE A 405 -7.81 5.04 -23.50
N TRP A 406 -8.09 5.01 -22.19
CA TRP A 406 -7.08 5.06 -21.13
C TRP A 406 -6.14 3.84 -21.13
N LEU A 407 -6.67 2.62 -20.99
CA LEU A 407 -5.86 1.38 -21.03
C LEU A 407 -5.23 1.13 -22.41
N GLY A 408 -5.78 1.76 -23.46
CA GLY A 408 -5.18 1.79 -24.79
C GLY A 408 -3.78 2.42 -24.80
N VAL A 409 -3.51 3.40 -23.92
CA VAL A 409 -2.19 4.00 -23.77
C VAL A 409 -1.15 2.98 -23.29
N PRO A 410 -1.25 2.33 -22.11
CA PRO A 410 -0.31 1.27 -21.72
C PRO A 410 -0.08 0.16 -22.77
N VAL A 411 -1.09 -0.19 -23.57
CA VAL A 411 -0.93 -1.15 -24.68
C VAL A 411 -0.13 -0.57 -25.85
N ALA A 412 -0.41 0.67 -26.22
CA ALA A 412 0.32 1.38 -27.26
C ALA A 412 1.73 1.84 -26.81
N GLU A 413 1.95 2.02 -25.50
CA GLU A 413 3.24 2.27 -24.86
C GLU A 413 4.10 1.00 -24.77
N ALA A 414 3.49 -0.18 -24.68
CA ALA A 414 4.24 -1.44 -24.64
C ALA A 414 5.10 -1.68 -25.90
N LEU A 415 4.70 -1.11 -27.05
CA LEU A 415 5.48 -1.09 -28.29
C LEU A 415 6.80 -0.30 -28.15
N PRO A 416 6.79 1.01 -27.86
CA PRO A 416 7.98 1.79 -27.55
C PRO A 416 8.76 1.29 -26.33
N ASN A 417 8.11 0.82 -25.27
CA ASN A 417 8.80 0.22 -24.12
C ASN A 417 9.59 -1.04 -24.52
N GLY A 418 9.07 -1.87 -25.44
CA GLY A 418 9.81 -2.99 -26.04
C GLY A 418 11.03 -2.55 -26.86
N ILE A 419 10.93 -1.42 -27.57
CA ILE A 419 12.04 -0.80 -28.30
C ILE A 419 13.12 -0.28 -27.33
N ALA A 420 12.74 0.50 -26.32
CA ALA A 420 13.63 1.05 -25.30
C ALA A 420 14.34 -0.04 -24.48
N PHE A 421 13.61 -1.10 -24.13
CA PHE A 421 14.15 -2.29 -23.47
C PHE A 421 15.21 -2.98 -24.35
N VAL A 422 14.89 -3.31 -25.61
CA VAL A 422 15.81 -4.10 -26.43
C VAL A 422 17.06 -3.32 -26.84
N ILE A 423 16.96 -1.99 -27.01
CA ILE A 423 18.12 -1.10 -27.18
C ILE A 423 19.08 -1.24 -25.99
N ALA A 424 18.58 -1.29 -24.75
CA ALA A 424 19.42 -1.52 -23.58
C ALA A 424 20.18 -2.84 -23.70
N THR A 425 19.51 -3.92 -24.13
CA THR A 425 20.13 -5.24 -24.29
C THR A 425 21.18 -5.29 -25.41
N PHE A 426 20.94 -4.63 -26.56
CA PHE A 426 21.87 -4.60 -27.69
C PHE A 426 23.20 -3.96 -27.31
N VAL A 427 23.15 -2.86 -26.55
CA VAL A 427 24.34 -2.17 -26.04
C VAL A 427 25.21 -3.12 -25.20
N MET A 428 24.60 -3.98 -24.37
CA MET A 428 25.35 -4.89 -23.48
C MET A 428 26.14 -5.96 -24.23
N VAL A 429 25.63 -6.48 -25.35
CA VAL A 429 26.35 -7.48 -26.19
C VAL A 429 27.61 -6.89 -26.82
N GLU A 430 27.60 -5.59 -27.14
CA GLU A 430 28.76 -4.88 -27.66
C GLU A 430 29.78 -4.55 -26.55
N LEU A 431 29.29 -4.18 -25.35
CA LEU A 431 30.10 -3.80 -24.19
C LEU A 431 30.80 -4.99 -23.51
N ALA A 432 30.14 -6.14 -23.36
CA ALA A 432 30.72 -7.33 -22.73
C ALA A 432 32.01 -7.81 -23.41
N GLY A 433 32.99 -8.22 -22.62
CA GLY A 433 34.16 -8.97 -23.08
C GLY A 433 33.98 -10.47 -22.91
N GLU A 434 34.86 -11.25 -23.53
CA GLU A 434 34.95 -12.69 -23.27
C GLU A 434 35.58 -12.90 -21.89
N GLY A 435 34.86 -13.55 -20.98
CA GLY A 435 35.25 -13.70 -19.57
C GLY A 435 34.28 -13.07 -18.57
N ASN A 436 33.69 -11.93 -18.91
CA ASN A 436 32.91 -11.05 -18.02
C ASN A 436 31.43 -10.85 -18.45
N GLU A 437 30.93 -11.76 -19.29
CA GLU A 437 29.62 -11.64 -19.93
C GLU A 437 28.45 -11.50 -18.93
N GLY A 438 28.50 -12.25 -17.81
CA GLY A 438 27.44 -12.23 -16.81
C GLY A 438 27.45 -10.96 -15.96
N ALA A 439 28.62 -10.53 -15.48
CA ALA A 439 28.71 -9.35 -14.62
C ALA A 439 28.44 -8.04 -15.37
N VAL A 440 28.92 -7.90 -16.62
CA VAL A 440 28.64 -6.70 -17.43
C VAL A 440 27.14 -6.57 -17.69
N TYR A 441 26.46 -7.65 -18.07
CA TYR A 441 25.01 -7.65 -18.26
C TYR A 441 24.25 -7.38 -16.95
N GLY A 442 24.66 -8.05 -15.87
CA GLY A 442 24.05 -7.91 -14.55
C GLY A 442 24.20 -6.51 -13.93
N LEU A 443 25.32 -5.81 -14.17
CA LEU A 443 25.58 -4.47 -13.65
C LEU A 443 24.53 -3.46 -14.13
N VAL A 444 24.33 -3.35 -15.44
CA VAL A 444 23.42 -2.34 -16.02
C VAL A 444 21.96 -2.67 -15.70
N GLY A 445 21.58 -3.96 -15.67
CA GLY A 445 20.26 -4.37 -15.19
C GLY A 445 20.01 -3.99 -13.73
N SER A 446 20.99 -4.22 -12.85
CA SER A 446 20.87 -3.87 -11.42
C SER A 446 20.73 -2.37 -11.21
N ILE A 447 21.48 -1.55 -11.96
CA ILE A 447 21.45 -0.08 -11.85
C ILE A 447 20.13 0.51 -12.35
N SER A 448 19.52 -0.04 -13.42
CA SER A 448 18.18 0.38 -13.85
C SER A 448 17.10 0.08 -12.81
N ASN A 449 17.20 -1.02 -12.06
CA ASN A 449 16.24 -1.34 -11.00
C ASN A 449 16.33 -0.36 -9.81
N ILE A 450 17.52 0.18 -9.51
CA ILE A 450 17.76 1.13 -8.40
C ILE A 450 17.16 2.52 -8.70
N ALA A 451 17.04 2.92 -9.97
CA ALA A 451 16.48 4.22 -10.36
C ALA A 451 14.98 4.38 -10.01
N ILE A 452 14.22 3.27 -10.01
CA ILE A 452 12.76 3.24 -9.84
C ILE A 452 12.30 3.73 -8.45
N PRO A 453 12.80 3.20 -7.31
CA PRO A 453 12.37 3.68 -5.99
C PRO A 453 12.75 5.15 -5.73
N LEU A 454 13.86 5.63 -6.28
CA LEU A 454 14.27 7.03 -6.16
C LEU A 454 13.32 7.95 -6.95
N ALA A 455 12.90 7.57 -8.16
CA ALA A 455 11.87 8.28 -8.91
C ALA A 455 10.53 8.34 -8.14
N SER A 456 10.10 7.23 -7.54
CA SER A 456 8.88 7.16 -6.71
C SER A 456 8.94 8.11 -5.50
N THR A 457 10.11 8.25 -4.86
CA THR A 457 10.32 9.20 -3.76
C THR A 457 10.14 10.64 -4.22
N PHE A 458 10.68 11.02 -5.37
CA PHE A 458 10.47 12.35 -5.95
C PHE A 458 9.01 12.59 -6.37
N THR A 459 8.34 11.59 -6.95
CA THR A 459 6.89 11.67 -7.25
C THR A 459 6.06 11.99 -6.00
N LYS A 460 6.33 11.32 -4.86
CA LYS A 460 5.62 11.58 -3.60
C LYS A 460 5.88 13.00 -3.09
N ASN A 461 7.14 13.42 -3.04
CA ASN A 461 7.54 14.74 -2.52
C ASN A 461 7.07 15.91 -3.40
N VAL A 462 6.77 15.68 -4.68
CA VAL A 462 6.08 16.65 -5.54
C VAL A 462 4.58 16.60 -5.29
N GLY A 463 3.97 15.41 -5.31
CA GLY A 463 2.53 15.24 -5.15
C GLY A 463 1.96 15.71 -3.81
N SER A 464 2.76 15.77 -2.74
CA SER A 464 2.35 16.24 -1.42
C SER A 464 2.12 17.76 -1.28
N ASN A 465 2.13 18.50 -2.39
CA ASN A 465 1.93 19.96 -2.42
C ASN A 465 0.71 20.37 -3.26
N PHE A 466 -0.14 19.40 -3.64
CA PHE A 466 -1.29 19.54 -4.53
C PHE A 466 -2.44 18.68 -3.98
N ASP A 467 -3.67 19.13 -4.14
CA ASP A 467 -4.86 18.44 -3.63
C ASP A 467 -5.25 17.27 -4.56
N LEU A 468 -4.62 16.13 -4.29
CA LEU A 468 -4.59 14.92 -5.13
C LEU A 468 -4.92 13.62 -4.36
N THR A 469 -5.67 13.72 -3.25
CA THR A 469 -6.15 12.58 -2.49
C THR A 469 -7.24 11.81 -3.23
N ASN A 470 -7.63 10.65 -2.69
CA ASN A 470 -8.73 9.86 -3.25
C ASN A 470 -10.09 10.57 -3.16
N ALA A 471 -10.27 11.53 -2.24
CA ALA A 471 -11.49 12.32 -2.16
C ALA A 471 -11.52 13.34 -3.30
N ASP A 472 -10.46 14.12 -3.44
CA ASP A 472 -10.31 15.20 -4.42
C ASP A 472 -10.43 14.66 -5.86
N ILE A 473 -9.85 13.49 -6.15
CA ILE A 473 -9.99 12.84 -7.48
C ILE A 473 -11.39 12.25 -7.72
N VAL A 474 -12.17 11.95 -6.67
CA VAL A 474 -13.60 11.60 -6.80
C VAL A 474 -14.45 12.87 -7.01
N GLU A 475 -14.16 13.93 -6.25
CA GLU A 475 -14.77 15.25 -6.41
C GLU A 475 -14.58 15.77 -7.84
N ASP A 476 -13.37 15.65 -8.41
CA ASP A 476 -13.06 15.92 -9.82
C ASP A 476 -13.40 17.36 -10.29
N SER A 477 -13.47 18.32 -9.36
CA SER A 477 -13.81 19.71 -9.69
C SER A 477 -12.77 20.36 -10.62
N THR A 478 -13.16 21.47 -11.24
CA THR A 478 -12.27 22.27 -12.10
C THR A 478 -10.97 22.69 -11.38
N HIS A 479 -10.98 22.78 -10.04
CA HIS A 479 -9.75 22.97 -9.26
C HIS A 479 -8.86 21.73 -9.30
N VAL A 480 -9.38 20.56 -8.94
CA VAL A 480 -8.61 19.30 -8.94
C VAL A 480 -8.15 18.93 -10.37
N ARG A 481 -8.94 19.23 -11.40
CA ARG A 481 -8.52 19.09 -12.81
C ARG A 481 -7.33 20.01 -13.14
N TRP A 482 -7.23 21.20 -12.54
CA TRP A 482 -6.03 22.04 -12.63
C TRP A 482 -4.86 21.49 -11.82
N GLU A 483 -5.06 21.03 -10.58
CA GLU A 483 -4.00 20.41 -9.76
C GLU A 483 -3.38 19.19 -10.46
N VAL A 484 -4.22 18.30 -10.97
CA VAL A 484 -3.81 17.16 -11.81
C VAL A 484 -3.12 17.65 -13.08
N THR A 485 -3.63 18.69 -13.74
CA THR A 485 -2.97 19.27 -14.94
C THR A 485 -1.58 19.79 -14.62
N TYR A 486 -1.35 20.46 -13.48
CA TYR A 486 -0.03 20.94 -13.07
C TYR A 486 0.93 19.79 -12.78
N VAL A 487 0.50 18.77 -12.04
CA VAL A 487 1.35 17.60 -11.72
C VAL A 487 1.60 16.72 -12.95
N LEU A 488 0.67 16.64 -13.90
CA LEU A 488 0.90 16.05 -15.22
C LEU A 488 1.92 16.85 -16.04
N ILE A 489 1.82 18.18 -16.10
CA ILE A 489 2.81 19.03 -16.78
C ILE A 489 4.20 18.82 -16.17
N ILE A 490 4.31 18.71 -14.84
CA ILE A 490 5.58 18.38 -14.16
C ILE A 490 6.07 17.00 -14.59
N ARG A 491 5.23 15.96 -14.52
CA ARG A 491 5.57 14.58 -14.94
C ARG A 491 6.11 14.53 -16.36
N TYR A 492 5.37 15.05 -17.34
CA TYR A 492 5.80 15.02 -18.74
C TYR A 492 7.06 15.87 -18.99
N SER A 493 7.24 16.97 -18.24
CA SER A 493 8.48 17.74 -18.27
C SER A 493 9.68 16.94 -17.74
N MET A 494 9.50 16.15 -16.69
CA MET A 494 10.55 15.25 -16.18
C MET A 494 10.86 14.13 -17.17
N ASN A 495 9.85 13.45 -17.72
CA ASN A 495 10.06 12.38 -18.71
C ASN A 495 10.82 12.88 -19.95
N LEU A 496 10.51 14.09 -20.44
CA LEU A 496 11.25 14.72 -21.54
C LEU A 496 12.65 15.19 -21.11
N ALA A 497 12.86 15.60 -19.86
CA ALA A 497 14.19 15.91 -19.33
C ALA A 497 15.12 14.68 -19.29
N GLY A 498 14.59 13.45 -19.25
CA GLY A 498 15.36 12.22 -19.45
C GLY A 498 16.16 12.20 -20.77
N LEU A 499 15.66 12.88 -21.82
CA LEU A 499 16.35 13.00 -23.11
C LEU A 499 17.64 13.84 -23.03
N LEU A 500 17.85 14.65 -21.98
CA LEU A 500 19.11 15.37 -21.75
C LEU A 500 20.30 14.41 -21.54
N PHE A 501 20.04 13.19 -21.07
CA PHE A 501 21.05 12.16 -20.83
C PHE A 501 21.27 11.24 -22.05
N LEU A 502 20.40 11.29 -23.05
CA LEU A 502 20.49 10.51 -24.29
C LEU A 502 21.82 10.67 -25.08
N PRO A 503 22.55 11.82 -25.02
CA PRO A 503 23.88 11.95 -25.62
C PRO A 503 24.96 11.03 -25.01
N LEU A 504 24.68 10.37 -23.89
CA LEU A 504 25.56 9.37 -23.27
C LEU A 504 25.42 7.97 -23.90
N LEU A 505 24.20 7.56 -24.28
CA LEU A 505 23.92 6.30 -24.98
C LEU A 505 24.62 6.27 -26.35
N PRO A 506 25.32 5.21 -26.79
CA PRO A 506 25.84 5.12 -28.16
C PRO A 506 24.72 5.13 -29.23
N ARG A 507 25.05 5.55 -30.45
CA ARG A 507 24.11 5.61 -31.59
C ARG A 507 23.86 4.24 -32.24
N GLN A 508 24.85 3.34 -32.20
CA GLN A 508 24.79 2.03 -32.86
C GLN A 508 25.93 1.12 -32.38
N LYS A 509 25.82 -0.18 -32.65
CA LYS A 509 26.88 -1.21 -32.53
C LYS A 509 28.27 -0.69 -32.93
N ALA A 510 28.39 -0.11 -34.12
CA ALA A 510 29.67 0.35 -34.68
C ALA A 510 30.31 1.50 -33.86
N GLU A 511 29.53 2.48 -33.41
CA GLU A 511 30.03 3.55 -32.53
C GLU A 511 30.39 2.99 -31.15
N THR A 512 29.65 1.98 -30.66
CA THR A 512 29.94 1.31 -29.37
C THR A 512 31.29 0.60 -29.41
N GLN A 513 31.58 -0.16 -30.48
CA GLN A 513 32.91 -0.76 -30.66
C GLN A 513 34.00 0.29 -30.89
N GLN A 514 33.72 1.36 -31.63
CA GLN A 514 34.67 2.46 -31.82
C GLN A 514 34.99 3.18 -30.49
N LEU A 515 34.02 3.33 -29.59
CA LEU A 515 34.22 3.88 -28.24
C LEU A 515 34.92 2.88 -27.31
N LYS A 516 34.69 1.57 -27.46
CA LYS A 516 35.38 0.52 -26.70
C LYS A 516 36.86 0.42 -27.09
N LEU A 517 37.18 0.64 -28.37
CA LEU A 517 38.54 0.73 -28.91
C LEU A 517 39.24 2.06 -28.57
N ASN A 518 38.60 3.18 -28.89
CA ASN A 518 39.25 4.49 -29.00
C ASN A 518 38.68 5.56 -28.06
N GLY A 519 37.63 5.24 -27.28
CA GLY A 519 36.94 6.22 -26.41
C GLY A 519 37.74 6.60 -25.16
N GLY A 520 38.78 5.84 -24.82
CA GLY A 520 39.58 6.01 -23.61
C GLY A 520 38.91 5.46 -22.36
N TYR A 521 39.60 5.61 -21.22
CA TYR A 521 39.11 5.25 -19.90
C TYR A 521 39.25 6.43 -18.94
N SER A 522 38.40 6.49 -17.92
CA SER A 522 38.47 7.52 -16.88
C SER A 522 38.20 6.90 -15.52
N ARG A 523 39.19 7.00 -14.63
CA ARG A 523 39.03 6.61 -13.22
C ARG A 523 37.92 7.41 -12.56
N ILE A 524 37.88 8.73 -12.75
CA ILE A 524 36.89 9.60 -12.09
C ILE A 524 35.47 9.39 -12.64
N LEU A 525 35.30 9.14 -13.95
CA LEU A 525 33.95 8.92 -14.52
C LEU A 525 33.47 7.48 -14.41
N GLY A 526 34.37 6.48 -14.39
CA GLY A 526 34.03 5.14 -13.90
C GLY A 526 33.70 5.15 -12.40
N MET A 527 34.34 6.05 -11.64
CA MET A 527 33.99 6.34 -10.26
C MET A 527 32.68 7.07 -10.12
N ILE A 528 32.20 7.96 -10.99
CA ILE A 528 30.96 8.72 -10.66
C ILE A 528 29.71 7.82 -10.43
N PRO A 529 29.47 6.74 -11.20
CA PRO A 529 28.46 5.72 -10.85
C PRO A 529 28.84 4.81 -9.67
N THR A 530 30.12 4.77 -9.28
CA THR A 530 30.68 3.97 -8.17
C THR A 530 31.33 4.85 -7.10
N SER A 531 30.85 6.09 -6.91
CA SER A 531 31.40 7.08 -5.94
C SER A 531 30.46 7.28 -4.77
N PHE A 532 29.16 7.08 -5.03
CA PHE A 532 28.25 6.38 -4.12
C PHE A 532 28.86 5.11 -3.51
N GLN A 533 29.91 4.53 -4.10
CA GLN A 533 30.61 3.34 -3.61
C GLN A 533 32.06 3.63 -3.15
N ARG A 534 32.52 4.90 -3.19
CA ARG A 534 33.93 5.26 -2.92
C ARG A 534 34.19 6.09 -1.67
N THR A 535 33.15 6.64 -1.04
CA THR A 535 33.24 7.29 0.29
C THR A 535 33.78 6.34 1.38
N MET A 536 33.61 5.03 1.19
CA MET A 536 33.95 3.93 2.13
C MET A 536 35.28 3.23 1.86
N GLN A 537 36.05 3.60 0.81
CA GLN A 537 37.39 3.00 0.58
C GLN A 537 38.46 3.46 1.58
N HIS A 538 38.09 4.21 2.63
CA HIS A 538 39.02 4.85 3.56
C HIS A 538 39.11 4.27 4.98
N GLN A 539 38.43 3.14 5.27
CA GLN A 539 38.72 2.30 6.43
C GLN A 539 38.77 0.82 6.02
N SER A 540 39.93 0.19 6.19
CA SER A 540 40.12 -1.26 6.00
C SER A 540 40.84 -1.82 7.22
N GLY A 541 40.27 -2.83 7.88
CA GLY A 541 40.78 -3.21 9.21
C GLY A 541 40.21 -4.44 9.91
N ARG A 542 39.17 -5.13 9.40
CA ARG A 542 38.70 -6.46 9.83
C ARG A 542 37.69 -7.06 8.84
N ASP A 543 37.34 -8.33 9.06
CA ASP A 543 36.48 -9.13 8.19
C ASP A 543 35.04 -8.57 8.11
N MET A 544 34.59 -8.23 6.90
CA MET A 544 33.32 -7.53 6.63
C MET A 544 32.60 -8.13 5.42
N CYS A 545 31.27 -8.01 5.36
CA CYS A 545 30.46 -8.72 4.36
C CYS A 545 30.40 -8.00 3.00
N HIS A 546 30.21 -8.74 1.90
CA HIS A 546 30.33 -8.20 0.54
C HIS A 546 29.35 -7.08 0.18
N LEU A 547 28.18 -6.97 0.82
CA LEU A 547 27.25 -5.85 0.57
C LEU A 547 27.71 -4.52 1.19
N GLN A 548 28.59 -4.56 2.18
CA GLN A 548 29.16 -3.38 2.87
C GLN A 548 30.10 -2.59 1.94
N PHE A 549 30.51 -3.21 0.84
CA PHE A 549 31.22 -2.60 -0.28
C PHE A 549 30.28 -2.02 -1.36
N ILE A 550 28.96 -2.10 -1.22
CA ILE A 550 27.98 -1.66 -2.24
C ILE A 550 27.23 -0.40 -1.77
N MET A 551 26.68 -0.43 -0.56
CA MET A 551 26.07 0.73 0.09
C MET A 551 26.80 1.06 1.39
N PRO A 552 27.71 2.05 1.33
CA PRO A 552 28.45 2.83 2.78
C PRO A 552 27.48 3.10 3.96
N ILE A 553 27.98 2.96 5.18
CA ILE A 553 27.20 3.12 6.43
C ILE A 553 26.69 4.56 6.56
N GLU A 554 27.52 5.51 6.16
CA GLU A 554 27.27 6.95 6.21
C GLU A 554 26.05 7.36 5.36
N LEU A 555 25.80 6.67 4.24
CA LEU A 555 24.66 6.97 3.36
C LEU A 555 23.36 6.29 3.80
N TRP A 556 23.46 5.20 4.57
CA TRP A 556 22.30 4.69 5.31
C TRP A 556 21.88 5.71 6.39
N ASP A 557 22.83 6.23 7.17
CA ASP A 557 22.56 7.17 8.28
C ASP A 557 22.12 8.58 7.81
N GLU A 558 22.69 9.13 6.74
CA GLU A 558 22.29 10.46 6.24
C GLU A 558 21.01 10.48 5.39
N HIS A 559 20.68 9.41 4.66
CA HIS A 559 19.71 9.50 3.56
C HIS A 559 18.58 8.45 3.53
N LEU A 560 18.68 7.33 4.26
CA LEU A 560 17.66 6.27 4.19
C LEU A 560 17.05 5.92 5.55
N ILE A 561 17.88 5.62 6.55
CA ILE A 561 17.42 5.11 7.85
C ILE A 561 16.77 6.17 8.77
N PRO A 562 17.00 7.49 8.65
CA PRO A 562 16.18 8.49 9.36
C PRO A 562 14.67 8.43 9.07
N PHE A 563 14.26 7.75 8.00
CA PHE A 563 12.87 7.60 7.56
C PHE A 563 12.32 6.16 7.69
N LEU A 564 13.10 5.21 8.22
CA LEU A 564 12.65 3.83 8.44
C LEU A 564 12.07 3.67 9.84
N THR A 565 10.89 3.08 9.93
CA THR A 565 10.34 2.58 11.20
C THR A 565 11.13 1.37 11.72
N LEU A 566 10.97 1.04 13.01
CA LEU A 566 11.56 -0.18 13.57
C LEU A 566 11.14 -1.44 12.80
N ASN A 567 9.86 -1.52 12.38
CA ASN A 567 9.34 -2.67 11.65
C ASN A 567 10.01 -2.85 10.27
N GLU A 568 10.24 -1.75 9.55
CA GLU A 568 10.96 -1.79 8.27
C GLU A 568 12.45 -2.11 8.45
N ALA A 569 13.07 -1.60 9.52
CA ALA A 569 14.45 -1.93 9.88
C ALA A 569 14.61 -3.41 10.29
N VAL A 570 13.65 -3.99 11.00
CA VAL A 570 13.58 -5.43 11.32
C VAL A 570 13.41 -6.25 10.03
N ALA A 571 12.46 -5.88 9.17
CA ALA A 571 12.24 -6.55 7.88
C ALA A 571 13.46 -6.48 6.96
N LEU A 572 14.25 -5.39 7.02
CA LEU A 572 15.56 -5.28 6.38
C LEU A 572 16.59 -6.23 7.01
N ALA A 573 16.69 -6.25 8.35
CA ALA A 573 17.65 -7.09 9.06
C ALA A 573 17.43 -8.60 8.83
N GLU A 574 16.20 -9.05 8.62
CA GLU A 574 15.90 -10.47 8.32
C GLU A 574 16.40 -10.93 6.93
N LEU A 575 16.68 -10.01 6.00
CA LEU A 575 17.04 -10.35 4.61
C LEU A 575 18.41 -11.00 4.46
N SER A 576 19.38 -10.59 5.28
CA SER A 576 20.68 -11.23 5.34
C SER A 576 21.44 -10.80 6.59
N ARG A 577 22.42 -11.60 6.99
CA ARG A 577 23.33 -11.26 8.08
C ARG A 577 24.00 -9.89 7.88
N PHE A 578 24.30 -9.48 6.66
CA PHE A 578 24.81 -8.14 6.40
C PHE A 578 23.83 -7.01 6.79
N PHE A 579 22.55 -7.14 6.43
CA PHE A 579 21.56 -6.11 6.78
C PHE A 579 21.30 -6.12 8.28
N TYR A 580 21.30 -7.30 8.90
CA TYR A 580 21.34 -7.43 10.36
C TYR A 580 22.51 -6.64 10.95
N ASP A 581 23.75 -6.93 10.54
CA ASP A 581 24.96 -6.29 11.06
C ASP A 581 24.94 -4.76 10.84
N VAL A 582 24.52 -4.25 9.67
CA VAL A 582 24.39 -2.80 9.41
C VAL A 582 23.35 -2.13 10.30
N VAL A 583 22.15 -2.70 10.41
CA VAL A 583 21.07 -2.13 11.22
C VAL A 583 21.38 -2.20 12.73
N HIS A 584 22.03 -3.28 13.18
CA HIS A 584 22.29 -3.53 14.60
C HIS A 584 23.60 -2.92 15.13
N GLU A 585 24.63 -2.76 14.29
CA GLU A 585 25.99 -2.36 14.73
C GLU A 585 26.48 -1.02 14.14
N HIS A 586 25.79 -0.43 13.16
CA HIS A 586 26.37 0.66 12.35
C HIS A 586 25.52 1.91 12.09
N VAL A 587 24.18 1.88 12.18
CA VAL A 587 23.32 3.01 11.77
C VAL A 587 22.30 3.36 12.86
N GLN A 588 22.10 4.65 13.14
CA GLN A 588 21.25 5.14 14.22
C GLN A 588 19.80 5.36 13.75
N LEU A 589 18.86 4.58 14.30
CA LEU A 589 17.43 4.80 14.05
C LEU A 589 16.94 6.07 14.74
N ARG A 590 16.29 6.94 13.97
CA ARG A 590 15.79 8.26 14.40
C ARG A 590 14.26 8.38 14.39
N ALA A 591 13.55 7.42 13.79
CA ALA A 591 12.13 7.25 14.00
C ALA A 591 11.87 6.63 15.38
N GLU A 592 10.73 6.96 15.99
CA GLU A 592 10.32 6.42 17.27
C GLU A 592 10.16 4.89 17.21
N ALA A 593 10.64 4.20 18.24
CA ALA A 593 10.53 2.76 18.39
C ALA A 593 9.58 2.42 19.55
N SER A 594 8.28 2.32 19.26
CA SER A 594 7.26 1.91 20.23
C SER A 594 7.32 0.40 20.50
N LEU A 595 7.45 0.02 21.77
CA LEU A 595 7.65 -1.35 22.25
C LEU A 595 6.73 -1.68 23.44
N VAL A 596 5.86 -2.67 23.24
CA VAL A 596 4.94 -3.20 24.27
C VAL A 596 5.36 -4.63 24.59
N CYS A 597 6.18 -4.84 25.63
CA CYS A 597 6.76 -6.15 25.95
C CYS A 597 7.22 -6.27 27.41
N THR A 598 7.70 -7.43 27.84
CA THR A 598 8.25 -7.59 29.21
C THR A 598 9.61 -6.88 29.36
N VAL A 599 9.96 -6.44 30.58
CA VAL A 599 11.26 -5.77 30.81
C VAL A 599 12.48 -6.64 30.41
N PRO A 600 12.51 -7.97 30.63
CA PRO A 600 13.57 -8.82 30.09
C PRO A 600 13.63 -8.84 28.56
N GLU A 601 12.51 -8.68 27.85
CA GLU A 601 12.45 -8.63 26.39
C GLU A 601 12.90 -7.28 25.85
N LEU A 602 12.49 -6.17 26.46
CA LEU A 602 13.06 -4.85 26.18
C LEU A 602 14.58 -4.89 26.31
N LEU A 603 15.10 -5.43 27.43
CA LEU A 603 16.54 -5.52 27.66
C LEU A 603 17.23 -6.44 26.64
N ARG A 604 16.58 -7.51 26.17
CA ARG A 604 17.09 -8.32 25.03
C ARG A 604 17.12 -7.50 23.73
N VAL A 605 16.07 -6.75 23.41
CA VAL A 605 15.99 -5.89 22.23
C VAL A 605 17.09 -4.82 22.28
N LEU A 606 17.16 -4.01 23.34
CA LEU A 606 18.18 -2.98 23.52
C LEU A 606 19.61 -3.55 23.51
N SER A 607 19.84 -4.71 24.12
CA SER A 607 21.18 -5.35 24.10
C SER A 607 21.63 -5.80 22.70
N LYS A 608 20.67 -6.11 21.81
CA LYS A 608 20.91 -6.45 20.40
C LYS A 608 20.95 -5.21 19.49
N TRP A 609 20.14 -4.20 19.81
CA TRP A 609 19.94 -2.98 19.02
C TRP A 609 20.49 -1.77 19.79
N GLN A 610 21.82 -1.67 19.86
CA GLN A 610 22.50 -0.58 20.60
C GLN A 610 22.31 0.79 19.93
N ASN A 611 21.78 0.82 18.70
CA ASN A 611 21.59 2.01 17.89
C ASN A 611 20.18 2.64 17.98
N LEU A 612 19.22 2.00 18.68
CA LEU A 612 17.93 2.63 19.01
C LEU A 612 18.16 3.78 19.99
N ARG A 613 17.59 4.96 19.76
CA ARG A 613 17.81 6.14 20.63
C ARG A 613 16.56 6.90 21.08
N ASP A 614 15.41 6.66 20.45
CA ASP A 614 14.12 7.24 20.82
C ASP A 614 13.09 6.11 20.98
N VAL A 615 13.26 5.33 22.05
CA VAL A 615 12.39 4.19 22.38
C VAL A 615 11.26 4.64 23.28
N ALA A 616 10.03 4.33 22.86
CA ALA A 616 8.83 4.43 23.66
C ALA A 616 8.48 3.04 24.21
N PHE A 617 8.36 2.90 25.53
CA PHE A 617 8.22 1.59 26.16
C PHE A 617 7.00 1.49 27.08
N GLN A 618 6.22 0.42 26.92
CA GLN A 618 5.16 0.01 27.84
C GLN A 618 5.45 -1.41 28.39
N PRO A 619 5.58 -1.59 29.72
CA PRO A 619 5.90 -2.89 30.31
C PRO A 619 4.66 -3.79 30.40
N VAL A 620 4.77 -4.98 29.84
CA VAL A 620 3.77 -6.06 29.98
C VAL A 620 4.19 -7.02 31.09
N GLY A 621 3.20 -7.63 31.76
CA GLY A 621 3.43 -8.68 32.74
C GLY A 621 3.96 -9.99 32.13
N ASP A 622 4.79 -10.70 32.88
CA ASP A 622 5.30 -12.02 32.50
C ASP A 622 4.16 -13.06 32.57
N PRO A 623 3.78 -13.72 31.45
CA PRO A 623 2.60 -14.60 31.41
C PRO A 623 2.74 -15.85 32.29
N GLU A 624 3.94 -16.31 32.63
CA GLU A 624 4.12 -17.41 33.59
C GLU A 624 3.89 -16.98 35.05
N SER A 625 3.87 -15.67 35.33
CA SER A 625 3.76 -15.14 36.70
C SER A 625 2.33 -15.00 37.23
N GLY A 626 1.33 -14.94 36.35
CA GLY A 626 -0.10 -14.84 36.70
C GLY A 626 -0.52 -13.58 37.48
N ARG A 627 0.28 -12.50 37.46
CA ARG A 627 0.19 -11.38 38.43
C ARG A 627 -0.11 -9.98 37.87
N LEU A 628 -0.48 -9.87 36.58
CA LEU A 628 -0.65 -8.59 35.89
C LEU A 628 -1.82 -8.58 34.89
N HIS A 629 -2.86 -9.37 35.14
CA HIS A 629 -4.05 -9.47 34.27
C HIS A 629 -5.18 -8.46 34.57
N GLU A 630 -4.98 -7.54 35.53
CA GLU A 630 -5.99 -6.54 35.94
C GLU A 630 -5.55 -5.10 35.64
N ASN A 631 -4.86 -4.88 34.51
CA ASN A 631 -4.66 -3.53 33.99
C ASN A 631 -5.89 -3.14 33.13
N ILE A 632 -6.71 -2.23 33.64
CA ILE A 632 -7.85 -1.68 32.91
C ILE A 632 -7.34 -0.86 31.73
N HIS A 633 -7.83 -1.16 30.52
CA HIS A 633 -7.52 -0.38 29.32
C HIS A 633 -8.16 1.02 29.39
N TYR A 634 -7.38 2.01 29.80
CA TYR A 634 -7.70 3.41 29.56
C TYR A 634 -7.24 3.80 28.16
N ASN A 635 -8.19 4.18 27.31
CA ASN A 635 -7.96 4.43 25.89
C ASN A 635 -7.19 5.75 25.66
N VAL A 636 -5.97 5.65 25.16
CA VAL A 636 -5.20 6.74 24.54
C VAL A 636 -4.55 6.16 23.29
N ASP A 637 -4.64 6.86 22.15
CA ASP A 637 -3.91 6.48 20.93
C ASP A 637 -2.55 7.17 20.84
N ALA A 638 -1.70 6.71 19.92
CA ALA A 638 -0.36 7.25 19.71
C ALA A 638 -0.32 8.65 19.03
N ALA A 639 -1.46 9.35 18.96
CA ALA A 639 -1.57 10.72 18.46
C ALA A 639 -2.10 11.70 19.54
N GLY A 640 -2.32 11.24 20.77
CA GLY A 640 -2.97 12.03 21.83
C GLY A 640 -4.46 12.29 21.56
N GLY A 641 -5.08 11.51 20.67
CA GLY A 641 -6.47 11.62 20.27
C GLY A 641 -7.41 11.09 21.35
N LEU A 642 -8.08 12.00 22.07
CA LEU A 642 -9.15 11.62 23.00
C LEU A 642 -10.37 11.16 22.18
N ILE A 643 -10.57 9.84 22.07
CA ILE A 643 -11.67 9.24 21.30
C ILE A 643 -13.01 9.84 21.75
N VAL A 644 -13.64 10.57 20.82
CA VAL A 644 -15.01 11.03 20.99
C VAL A 644 -15.94 9.89 20.60
N ASP A 645 -16.72 9.37 21.55
CA ASP A 645 -17.95 8.64 21.24
C ASP A 645 -18.91 9.63 20.55
N LEU A 646 -18.88 9.63 19.22
CA LEU A 646 -19.63 10.53 18.36
C LEU A 646 -21.13 10.24 18.35
N GLU A 647 -21.56 9.09 18.88
CA GLU A 647 -22.97 8.69 18.88
C GLU A 647 -23.70 9.11 20.17
N ARG A 648 -23.09 8.87 21.34
CA ARG A 648 -23.86 8.82 22.60
C ARG A 648 -24.09 10.15 23.31
N ASN A 649 -23.33 11.19 23.02
CA ASN A 649 -23.50 12.54 23.60
C ASN A 649 -23.52 12.59 25.15
N GLN A 650 -22.88 11.62 25.80
CA GLN A 650 -22.60 11.59 27.23
C GLN A 650 -21.09 11.36 27.42
N PRO A 651 -20.50 11.72 28.57
CA PRO A 651 -19.17 11.24 28.93
C PRO A 651 -19.16 9.70 28.91
N ALA A 652 -17.98 9.11 28.67
CA ALA A 652 -17.79 7.72 29.08
C ALA A 652 -18.10 7.61 30.60
N PRO A 653 -18.80 6.56 31.06
CA PRO A 653 -19.12 6.43 32.48
C PRO A 653 -17.83 6.44 33.28
N GLU A 654 -17.77 7.32 34.30
CA GLU A 654 -16.64 7.34 35.22
C GLU A 654 -16.48 5.94 35.84
N PRO A 655 -15.28 5.34 35.80
CA PRO A 655 -15.02 4.12 36.55
C PRO A 655 -15.31 4.39 38.02
N GLU A 656 -16.15 3.56 38.65
CA GLU A 656 -16.38 3.71 40.08
C GLU A 656 -15.03 3.59 40.81
N PRO A 657 -14.65 4.56 41.66
CA PRO A 657 -13.37 4.53 42.35
C PRO A 657 -13.38 3.33 43.30
N VAL A 658 -12.58 2.31 42.99
CA VAL A 658 -12.43 1.10 43.79
C VAL A 658 -12.02 1.52 45.20
N GLN A 659 -12.94 1.41 46.15
CA GLN A 659 -12.74 1.93 47.50
C GLN A 659 -11.59 1.20 48.17
N ALA A 660 -10.47 1.90 48.35
CA ALA A 660 -9.28 1.42 49.04
C ALA A 660 -9.50 1.40 50.58
N ASN A 661 -10.53 0.68 51.03
CA ASN A 661 -10.74 0.41 52.44
C ASN A 661 -9.59 -0.47 52.98
N GLU A 662 -9.13 -0.15 54.19
CA GLU A 662 -7.88 -0.67 54.71
C GLU A 662 -7.97 -2.14 55.16
N SER A 663 -6.95 -2.91 54.78
CA SER A 663 -6.45 -4.13 55.44
C SER A 663 -7.48 -5.14 55.97
N TYR A 664 -7.72 -6.21 55.20
CA TYR A 664 -7.85 -7.57 55.76
C TYR A 664 -7.25 -8.61 54.80
N THR A 665 -6.64 -9.66 55.37
CA THR A 665 -6.46 -10.94 54.69
C THR A 665 -7.57 -11.86 55.19
N ASP A 666 -8.30 -12.51 54.28
CA ASP A 666 -9.41 -13.41 54.62
C ASP A 666 -9.12 -14.86 54.19
N GLU A 667 -9.80 -15.83 54.80
CA GLU A 667 -9.40 -17.25 54.81
C GLU A 667 -9.60 -17.98 53.46
N GLU A 668 -10.19 -17.31 52.44
CA GLU A 668 -10.40 -17.87 51.09
C GLU A 668 -9.31 -17.49 50.05
N GLY A 669 -8.31 -16.67 50.41
CA GLY A 669 -7.01 -16.66 49.71
C GLY A 669 -6.88 -15.89 48.38
N VAL A 670 -7.68 -14.86 48.13
CA VAL A 670 -7.54 -13.97 46.96
C VAL A 670 -6.36 -12.99 47.12
N SER A 671 -5.61 -12.70 46.05
CA SER A 671 -4.35 -11.95 46.10
C SER A 671 -4.50 -10.45 45.77
N VAL A 672 -3.89 -9.59 46.59
CA VAL A 672 -3.76 -8.14 46.33
C VAL A 672 -2.81 -7.86 45.14
N PRO A 673 -3.12 -6.93 44.21
CA PRO A 673 -2.22 -6.53 43.14
C PRO A 673 -0.85 -6.06 43.65
N THR A 674 0.22 -6.71 43.19
CA THR A 674 1.59 -6.37 43.60
C THR A 674 2.05 -5.04 43.01
N ARG A 675 2.45 -4.10 43.88
CA ARG A 675 3.04 -2.80 43.52
C ARG A 675 4.14 -2.94 42.46
N TYR A 676 3.99 -2.22 41.35
CA TYR A 676 5.04 -2.10 40.34
C TYR A 676 6.16 -1.18 40.85
N THR A 677 7.39 -1.68 40.77
CA THR A 677 8.60 -0.89 40.98
C THR A 677 9.48 -1.11 39.77
N CYS A 678 9.83 -0.04 39.04
CA CYS A 678 10.71 -0.12 37.87
C CYS A 678 11.99 -0.91 38.22
N PRO A 679 12.31 -2.03 37.54
CA PRO A 679 13.46 -2.85 37.89
C PRO A 679 14.77 -2.06 37.82
N LYS A 680 15.69 -2.25 38.77
CA LYS A 680 16.97 -1.50 38.84
C LYS A 680 17.78 -1.48 37.53
N VAL A 681 17.66 -2.52 36.70
CA VAL A 681 18.31 -2.59 35.38
C VAL A 681 17.71 -1.57 34.40
N LEU A 682 16.38 -1.41 34.40
CA LEU A 682 15.68 -0.39 33.59
C LEU A 682 15.90 1.02 34.15
N GLN A 683 15.92 1.19 35.49
CA GLN A 683 16.31 2.47 36.10
C GLN A 683 17.71 2.92 35.65
N ASN A 684 18.68 1.99 35.62
CA ASN A 684 20.04 2.28 35.16
C ASN A 684 20.12 2.56 33.64
N CYS A 685 19.23 1.96 32.84
CA CYS A 685 19.13 2.26 31.41
C CYS A 685 18.65 3.71 31.18
N ILE A 686 17.59 4.13 31.88
CA ILE A 686 17.00 5.48 31.78
C ILE A 686 17.95 6.57 32.32
N ARG A 687 18.74 6.26 33.37
CA ARG A 687 19.76 7.16 33.93
C ARG A 687 21.06 7.26 33.10
N SER A 688 21.21 6.48 32.03
CA SER A 688 22.45 6.49 31.24
C SER A 688 22.59 7.79 30.45
N SER A 689 23.82 8.30 30.29
CA SER A 689 24.11 9.36 29.31
C SER A 689 23.74 8.94 27.88
N ASP A 690 23.71 7.63 27.63
CA ASP A 690 23.34 7.00 26.37
C ASP A 690 21.89 6.46 26.36
N ALA A 691 21.06 6.83 27.34
CA ALA A 691 19.71 6.27 27.53
C ALA A 691 18.88 6.21 26.25
N GLN A 692 18.56 4.98 25.82
CA GLN A 692 17.82 4.69 24.58
C GLN A 692 16.31 4.88 24.77
N VAL A 693 15.80 4.64 25.98
CA VAL A 693 14.40 4.85 26.35
C VAL A 693 14.18 6.33 26.64
N LYS A 694 13.23 6.94 25.93
CA LYS A 694 12.88 8.37 26.03
C LYS A 694 11.45 8.60 26.44
N GLN A 695 10.54 7.68 26.13
CA GLN A 695 9.16 7.70 26.62
C GLN A 695 8.91 6.42 27.43
N LEU A 696 8.17 6.53 28.52
CA LEU A 696 7.78 5.39 29.35
C LEU A 696 6.27 5.48 29.66
N ASN A 697 5.50 4.49 29.25
CA ASN A 697 4.08 4.41 29.56
C ASN A 697 3.86 3.37 30.67
N LEU A 698 3.38 3.82 31.83
CA LEU A 698 2.99 3.00 32.99
C LEU A 698 1.47 3.10 33.27
N SER A 699 0.69 3.61 32.32
CA SER A 699 -0.75 3.86 32.49
C SER A 699 -1.52 2.55 32.75
N GLY A 700 -2.56 2.63 33.57
CA GLY A 700 -3.37 1.51 34.04
C GLY A 700 -2.78 0.71 35.21
N ILE A 701 -1.56 1.01 35.67
CA ILE A 701 -0.92 0.28 36.78
C ILE A 701 -1.37 0.84 38.14
N VAL A 702 -2.21 0.09 38.85
CA VAL A 702 -2.87 0.50 40.11
C VAL A 702 -1.92 1.11 41.16
N ARG A 703 -0.70 0.57 41.34
CA ARG A 703 0.27 1.07 42.35
C ARG A 703 1.69 1.12 41.77
N VAL A 704 2.25 2.32 41.60
CA VAL A 704 3.59 2.57 41.02
C VAL A 704 4.54 3.18 42.06
N SER A 705 5.78 2.71 42.08
CA SER A 705 6.91 3.40 42.74
C SER A 705 7.84 4.00 41.69
N LEU A 706 7.90 5.34 41.66
CA LEU A 706 8.88 6.09 40.88
C LEU A 706 10.27 6.01 41.52
N PHE A 707 11.27 6.54 40.82
CA PHE A 707 12.68 6.46 41.19
C PHE A 707 13.45 7.71 40.79
N ASP A 708 14.54 8.00 41.50
CA ASP A 708 15.49 9.08 41.18
C ASP A 708 15.96 8.98 39.73
N GLY A 709 15.97 10.10 39.00
CA GLY A 709 16.36 10.18 37.59
C GLY A 709 15.28 9.80 36.56
N VAL A 710 14.00 9.62 36.94
CA VAL A 710 12.88 9.49 35.98
C VAL A 710 12.82 10.68 34.99
N ASN A 711 13.18 11.88 35.45
CA ASN A 711 13.24 13.12 34.68
C ASN A 711 14.32 13.16 33.56
N HIS A 712 15.03 12.07 33.26
CA HIS A 712 15.84 11.94 32.04
C HIS A 712 15.01 11.50 30.81
N LEU A 713 13.76 11.08 31.02
CA LEU A 713 12.79 10.84 29.96
C LEU A 713 12.36 12.18 29.32
N GLN A 714 11.92 12.12 28.06
CA GLN A 714 11.16 13.19 27.43
C GLN A 714 9.70 13.15 27.92
N GLU A 715 9.13 11.95 28.00
CA GLU A 715 7.71 11.72 28.27
C GLU A 715 7.49 10.60 29.31
N LEU A 716 6.46 10.74 30.13
CA LEU A 716 6.01 9.72 31.07
C LEU A 716 4.48 9.66 31.15
N GLY A 717 3.91 8.52 30.73
CA GLY A 717 2.51 8.18 30.94
C GLY A 717 2.30 7.47 32.28
N LEU A 718 1.38 7.96 33.10
CA LEU A 718 0.98 7.46 34.41
C LEU A 718 -0.56 7.41 34.57
N SER A 719 -1.31 7.52 33.48
CA SER A 719 -2.77 7.63 33.50
C SER A 719 -3.45 6.46 34.23
N GLY A 720 -4.47 6.76 35.04
CA GLY A 720 -5.24 5.77 35.79
C GLY A 720 -4.49 5.05 36.92
N CYS A 721 -3.26 5.46 37.25
CA CYS A 721 -2.57 4.95 38.44
C CYS A 721 -3.32 5.39 39.72
N SER A 722 -3.59 4.46 40.64
CA SER A 722 -4.37 4.75 41.86
C SER A 722 -3.50 5.13 43.07
N GLN A 723 -2.20 4.82 43.03
CA GLN A 723 -1.20 5.30 43.97
C GLN A 723 0.16 5.43 43.27
N ILE A 724 0.78 6.61 43.34
CA ILE A 724 2.13 6.87 42.82
C ILE A 724 3.03 7.37 43.95
N ASP A 725 3.98 6.55 44.38
CA ASP A 725 5.01 6.96 45.34
C ASP A 725 6.20 7.60 44.61
N GLY A 726 6.67 8.76 45.09
CA GLY A 726 7.90 9.41 44.59
C GLY A 726 7.71 10.50 43.52
N LEU A 727 6.53 11.13 43.44
CA LEU A 727 6.19 12.19 42.47
C LEU A 727 7.22 13.35 42.37
N HIS A 728 7.98 13.64 43.43
CA HIS A 728 9.03 14.66 43.40
C HIS A 728 10.15 14.39 42.38
N TRP A 729 10.33 13.14 41.93
CA TRP A 729 11.28 12.78 40.87
C TRP A 729 10.84 13.16 39.46
N LEU A 730 9.60 13.62 39.27
CA LEU A 730 9.12 14.12 37.98
C LEU A 730 9.67 15.51 37.64
N LYS A 731 10.27 16.22 38.60
CA LYS A 731 10.69 17.61 38.39
C LYS A 731 11.70 17.75 37.24
N GLY A 732 11.30 18.51 36.22
CA GLY A 732 12.12 18.83 35.04
C GLY A 732 11.88 17.91 33.82
N ILE A 733 10.98 16.92 33.93
CA ILE A 733 10.52 16.16 32.76
C ILE A 733 9.72 17.07 31.80
N ARG A 734 9.81 16.82 30.50
CA ARG A 734 9.21 17.70 29.47
C ARG A 734 7.71 17.49 29.30
N GLU A 735 7.26 16.24 29.24
CA GLU A 735 5.88 15.85 28.96
C GLU A 735 5.40 14.80 29.98
N VAL A 736 4.17 14.97 30.48
CA VAL A 736 3.57 14.07 31.48
C VAL A 736 2.08 13.89 31.23
N ASP A 737 1.63 12.65 31.18
CA ASP A 737 0.22 12.28 31.32
C ASP A 737 -0.01 11.67 32.71
N LEU A 738 -0.77 12.38 33.55
CA LEU A 738 -1.25 11.96 34.86
C LEU A 738 -2.78 11.88 34.89
N SER A 739 -3.44 11.74 33.74
CA SER A 739 -4.91 11.71 33.66
C SER A 739 -5.52 10.57 34.51
N TYR A 740 -6.77 10.72 34.95
CA TYR A 740 -7.48 9.81 35.87
C TYR A 740 -6.80 9.55 37.24
N CYS A 741 -5.71 10.24 37.58
CA CYS A 741 -5.04 10.15 38.89
C CYS A 741 -5.79 10.98 39.96
N SER A 742 -6.99 10.53 40.32
CA SER A 742 -7.95 11.20 41.21
C SER A 742 -7.52 11.38 42.68
N PHE A 743 -6.27 11.05 43.02
CA PHE A 743 -5.65 11.23 44.35
C PHE A 743 -4.67 12.43 44.41
N LEU A 744 -4.44 13.13 43.29
CA LEU A 744 -3.48 14.24 43.22
C LEU A 744 -4.08 15.55 43.74
N GLU A 745 -3.52 16.09 44.82
CA GLU A 745 -3.85 17.43 45.34
C GLU A 745 -2.73 18.44 45.00
N ASP A 746 -1.48 18.13 45.36
CA ASP A 746 -0.29 18.91 45.04
C ASP A 746 0.31 18.50 43.68
N VAL A 747 0.58 19.48 42.81
CA VAL A 747 1.22 19.32 41.50
C VAL A 747 2.49 20.18 41.33
N ALA A 748 3.07 20.69 42.43
CA ALA A 748 4.24 21.58 42.44
C ALA A 748 5.50 20.98 41.78
N PHE A 749 5.58 19.65 41.65
CA PHE A 749 6.66 18.97 40.93
C PHE A 749 6.64 19.20 39.40
N LEU A 750 5.50 19.61 38.81
CA LEU A 750 5.36 19.91 37.38
C LEU A 750 5.82 21.34 37.00
N SER A 751 6.40 22.10 37.93
CA SER A 751 6.71 23.53 37.80
C SER A 751 7.60 23.96 36.62
N ASP A 752 8.22 23.01 35.94
CA ASP A 752 9.20 23.20 34.87
C ASP A 752 8.92 22.32 33.63
N SER A 753 7.73 21.69 33.56
CA SER A 753 7.28 20.86 32.43
C SER A 753 6.63 21.70 31.32
N GLN A 754 6.65 21.22 30.07
CA GLN A 754 6.14 21.93 28.89
C GLN A 754 4.72 21.52 28.52
N HIS A 755 4.42 20.22 28.63
CA HIS A 755 3.16 19.62 28.23
C HIS A 755 2.67 18.72 29.38
N VAL A 756 1.43 18.93 29.81
CA VAL A 756 0.85 18.28 31.00
C VAL A 756 -0.59 17.89 30.72
N ASP A 757 -0.93 16.62 30.93
CA ASP A 757 -2.31 16.16 31.06
C ASP A 757 -2.62 15.76 32.51
N LEU A 758 -3.66 16.36 33.06
CA LEU A 758 -4.23 16.13 34.38
C LEU A 758 -5.76 15.92 34.29
N SER A 759 -6.27 15.54 33.12
CA SER A 759 -7.71 15.28 32.91
C SER A 759 -8.24 14.25 33.92
N TYR A 760 -9.46 14.44 34.42
CA TYR A 760 -10.08 13.64 35.50
C TYR A 760 -9.34 13.67 36.86
N CYS A 761 -8.31 14.50 37.05
CA CYS A 761 -7.70 14.72 38.37
C CYS A 761 -8.57 15.68 39.21
N HIS A 762 -9.72 15.18 39.66
CA HIS A 762 -10.77 16.00 40.28
C HIS A 762 -10.35 16.78 41.54
N THR A 763 -9.29 16.34 42.22
CA THR A 763 -8.74 16.92 43.47
C THR A 763 -7.73 18.05 43.28
N VAL A 764 -7.25 18.29 42.06
CA VAL A 764 -6.28 19.38 41.79
C VAL A 764 -7.00 20.72 41.79
N THR A 765 -6.56 21.66 42.65
CA THR A 765 -7.14 23.01 42.74
C THR A 765 -6.14 24.13 42.48
N ASP A 766 -4.85 23.99 42.86
CA ASP A 766 -3.83 25.00 42.60
C ASP A 766 -3.12 24.75 41.27
N LEU A 767 -3.39 25.62 40.29
CA LEU A 767 -2.76 25.58 38.97
C LEU A 767 -1.50 26.46 38.85
N THR A 768 -1.07 27.13 39.93
CA THR A 768 0.14 27.99 39.96
C THR A 768 1.40 27.29 39.41
N PRO A 769 1.66 25.98 39.67
CA PRO A 769 2.81 25.28 39.08
C PRO A 769 2.78 25.24 37.54
N LEU A 770 1.61 25.19 36.93
CA LEU A 770 1.43 25.01 35.49
C LEU A 770 1.56 26.32 34.67
N ALA A 771 1.79 27.45 35.34
CA ALA A 771 1.81 28.78 34.72
C ALA A 771 2.95 29.03 33.70
N LYS A 772 3.90 28.09 33.56
CA LYS A 772 4.96 28.10 32.53
C LYS A 772 4.73 27.12 31.37
N CYS A 773 3.74 26.24 31.46
CA CYS A 773 3.54 25.20 30.46
C CYS A 773 3.11 25.81 29.11
N THR A 774 3.48 25.14 28.01
CA THR A 774 3.04 25.53 26.66
C THR A 774 1.65 24.95 26.34
N SER A 775 1.34 23.78 26.90
CA SER A 775 0.11 23.01 26.66
C SER A 775 -0.36 22.39 27.97
N VAL A 776 -1.62 22.60 28.34
CA VAL A 776 -2.22 22.04 29.57
C VAL A 776 -3.60 21.44 29.26
N GLN A 777 -3.79 20.18 29.63
CA GLN A 777 -5.08 19.49 29.60
C GLN A 777 -5.57 19.20 31.03
N LEU A 778 -6.79 19.62 31.31
CA LEU A 778 -7.48 19.55 32.60
C LEU A 778 -8.95 19.17 32.36
N ASN A 779 -9.22 18.25 31.44
CA ASN A 779 -10.59 17.92 31.06
C ASN A 779 -11.29 17.18 32.21
N VAL A 780 -12.55 17.51 32.52
CA VAL A 780 -13.38 16.88 33.58
C VAL A 780 -12.81 17.06 35.01
N CYS A 781 -11.96 18.06 35.23
CA CYS A 781 -11.43 18.38 36.57
C CYS A 781 -12.47 19.15 37.40
N ARG A 782 -13.00 18.52 38.45
CA ARG A 782 -14.09 19.08 39.27
C ARG A 782 -13.63 20.13 40.27
N GLY A 783 -12.41 20.04 40.81
CA GLY A 783 -11.85 21.02 41.75
C GLY A 783 -11.27 22.29 41.12
N VAL A 784 -11.21 22.37 39.79
CA VAL A 784 -10.65 23.53 39.08
C VAL A 784 -11.71 24.64 38.97
N SER A 785 -11.50 25.74 39.70
CA SER A 785 -12.32 26.96 39.62
C SER A 785 -11.51 28.21 39.27
N ASP A 786 -10.25 28.34 39.73
CA ASP A 786 -9.36 29.45 39.36
C ASP A 786 -8.44 29.05 38.20
N VAL A 787 -8.56 29.78 37.09
CA VAL A 787 -7.76 29.62 35.88
C VAL A 787 -6.74 30.76 35.66
N CYS A 788 -6.63 31.71 36.59
CA CYS A 788 -5.68 32.84 36.52
C CYS A 788 -4.20 32.47 36.34
N PRO A 789 -3.71 31.30 36.82
CA PRO A 789 -2.37 30.82 36.49
C PRO A 789 -2.14 30.54 35.00
N LEU A 790 -3.17 30.09 34.26
CA LEU A 790 -3.03 29.59 32.89
C LEU A 790 -2.97 30.69 31.81
N ARG A 791 -3.07 31.98 32.19
CA ARG A 791 -3.16 33.16 31.30
C ARG A 791 -2.02 33.37 30.27
N HIS A 792 -0.96 32.57 30.35
CA HIS A 792 0.21 32.62 29.44
C HIS A 792 0.47 31.27 28.74
N VAL A 793 -0.33 30.24 29.02
CA VAL A 793 -0.26 28.93 28.36
C VAL A 793 -0.83 29.08 26.95
N ARG A 794 -0.14 28.54 25.92
CA ARG A 794 -0.58 28.70 24.53
C ARG A 794 -1.84 27.89 24.21
N ARG A 795 -1.93 26.66 24.72
CA ARG A 795 -3.03 25.72 24.48
C ARG A 795 -3.61 25.22 25.79
N VAL A 796 -4.92 25.39 25.99
CA VAL A 796 -5.61 25.04 27.23
C VAL A 796 -6.89 24.27 26.94
N SER A 797 -7.03 23.06 27.48
CA SER A 797 -8.28 22.30 27.43
C SER A 797 -8.82 22.05 28.84
N LEU A 798 -10.02 22.58 29.10
CA LEU A 798 -10.75 22.58 30.37
C LEU A 798 -12.15 21.96 30.18
N ARG A 799 -12.32 21.10 29.16
CA ARG A 799 -13.62 20.56 28.74
C ARG A 799 -14.37 19.89 29.92
N ASN A 800 -15.66 20.17 30.07
CA ASN A 800 -16.55 19.64 31.13
C ASN A 800 -16.09 19.94 32.58
N CYS A 801 -15.40 21.05 32.84
CA CYS A 801 -15.08 21.46 34.22
C CYS A 801 -16.24 22.28 34.83
N PRO A 802 -16.98 21.78 35.83
CA PRO A 802 -18.22 22.41 36.28
C PRO A 802 -18.00 23.69 37.11
N GLU A 803 -16.94 23.78 37.91
CA GLU A 803 -16.73 24.90 38.85
C GLU A 803 -16.08 26.14 38.20
N ILE A 804 -15.81 26.11 36.88
CA ILE A 804 -15.28 27.26 36.14
C ILE A 804 -16.42 28.21 35.76
N SER A 805 -16.39 29.44 36.30
CA SER A 805 -17.32 30.52 35.95
C SER A 805 -16.64 31.79 35.41
N ASP A 806 -15.44 32.12 35.89
CA ASP A 806 -14.63 33.23 35.40
C ASP A 806 -13.52 32.71 34.47
N VAL A 807 -13.52 33.20 33.23
CA VAL A 807 -12.55 32.86 32.18
C VAL A 807 -11.78 34.10 31.69
N SER A 808 -11.92 35.23 32.38
CA SER A 808 -11.35 36.53 31.97
C SER A 808 -9.84 36.53 31.78
N ALA A 809 -9.12 35.71 32.57
CA ALA A 809 -7.68 35.54 32.47
C ALA A 809 -7.22 34.82 31.19
N LEU A 810 -8.10 34.09 30.49
CA LEU A 810 -7.75 33.22 29.35
C LEU A 810 -7.80 33.92 27.98
N GLY A 811 -8.11 35.22 27.93
CA GLY A 811 -8.27 35.98 26.68
C GLY A 811 -7.01 36.14 25.79
N ASN A 812 -5.85 35.61 26.19
CA ASN A 812 -4.62 35.57 25.39
C ASN A 812 -4.16 34.14 25.04
N VAL A 813 -4.94 33.11 25.39
CA VAL A 813 -4.70 31.73 24.97
C VAL A 813 -4.96 31.62 23.46
N HIS A 814 -4.15 30.83 22.73
CA HIS A 814 -4.28 30.71 21.27
C HIS A 814 -5.34 29.68 20.89
N GLU A 815 -5.30 28.51 21.55
CA GLU A 815 -6.23 27.39 21.37
C GLU A 815 -6.89 27.10 22.73
N LEU A 816 -8.19 27.39 22.87
CA LEU A 816 -8.92 27.29 24.15
C LEU A 816 -10.19 26.43 24.00
N ASN A 817 -10.23 25.33 24.75
CA ASN A 817 -11.39 24.44 24.81
C ASN A 817 -12.04 24.47 26.19
N LEU A 818 -13.22 25.08 26.26
CA LEU A 818 -14.09 25.21 27.44
C LEU A 818 -15.39 24.39 27.28
N GLY A 819 -15.51 23.55 26.24
CA GLY A 819 -16.77 22.89 25.91
C GLY A 819 -17.37 22.11 27.08
N GLY A 820 -18.65 22.36 27.40
CA GLY A 820 -19.37 21.74 28.51
C GLY A 820 -19.15 22.37 29.89
N CYS A 821 -18.40 23.48 30.01
CA CYS A 821 -18.30 24.22 31.28
C CYS A 821 -19.58 25.03 31.54
N ALA A 822 -20.60 24.37 32.08
CA ALA A 822 -21.95 24.91 32.19
C ALA A 822 -22.07 26.22 33.01
N ASN A 823 -21.16 26.48 33.95
CA ASN A 823 -21.17 27.70 34.77
C ASN A 823 -20.47 28.91 34.12
N VAL A 824 -19.84 28.76 32.94
CA VAL A 824 -19.32 29.89 32.17
C VAL A 824 -20.49 30.68 31.58
N MET A 825 -20.55 31.97 31.91
CA MET A 825 -21.57 32.91 31.40
C MET A 825 -20.94 34.08 30.63
N ASN A 826 -19.90 34.69 31.19
CA ASN A 826 -19.25 35.85 30.60
C ASN A 826 -18.01 35.43 29.79
N VAL A 827 -18.10 35.56 28.47
CA VAL A 827 -17.02 35.24 27.52
C VAL A 827 -16.39 36.49 26.89
N SER A 828 -16.69 37.70 27.39
CA SER A 828 -16.32 38.97 26.75
C SER A 828 -14.81 39.19 26.60
N ALA A 829 -14.00 38.53 27.42
CA ALA A 829 -12.54 38.59 27.35
C ALA A 829 -11.91 37.70 26.25
N LEU A 830 -12.66 36.76 25.69
CA LEU A 830 -12.11 35.70 24.82
C LEU A 830 -12.04 36.08 23.34
N GLY A 831 -12.38 37.32 22.97
CA GLY A 831 -12.45 37.79 21.57
C GLY A 831 -11.12 37.83 20.79
N ASN A 832 -9.98 37.59 21.45
CA ASN A 832 -8.65 37.50 20.81
C ASN A 832 -8.13 36.05 20.68
N VAL A 833 -8.86 35.05 21.16
CA VAL A 833 -8.52 33.63 21.01
C VAL A 833 -8.62 33.26 19.52
N TYR A 834 -7.69 32.44 19.02
CA TYR A 834 -7.67 32.06 17.60
C TYR A 834 -8.62 30.89 17.31
N GLU A 835 -8.48 29.78 18.04
CA GLU A 835 -9.49 28.71 18.08
C GLU A 835 -10.15 28.65 19.46
N LEU A 836 -11.47 28.85 19.50
CA LEU A 836 -12.27 28.84 20.72
C LEU A 836 -13.41 27.82 20.61
N ASN A 837 -13.42 26.84 21.52
CA ASN A 837 -14.50 25.88 21.68
C ASN A 837 -15.26 26.10 22.99
N LEU A 838 -16.51 26.55 22.87
CA LEU A 838 -17.48 26.78 23.94
C LEU A 838 -18.67 25.81 23.83
N SER A 839 -18.58 24.77 23.01
CA SER A 839 -19.69 23.84 22.73
C SER A 839 -20.27 23.22 24.00
N GLY A 840 -21.55 23.45 24.28
CA GLY A 840 -22.24 22.95 25.46
C GLY A 840 -22.17 23.86 26.69
N CYS A 841 -21.58 25.05 26.59
CA CYS A 841 -21.66 26.08 27.65
C CYS A 841 -23.06 26.74 27.65
N ILE A 842 -24.05 26.00 28.14
CA ILE A 842 -25.49 26.32 28.02
C ILE A 842 -25.91 27.69 28.56
N ASN A 843 -25.17 28.26 29.52
CA ASN A 843 -25.47 29.55 30.15
C ASN A 843 -24.76 30.74 29.48
N VAL A 844 -24.00 30.54 28.40
CA VAL A 844 -23.48 31.64 27.57
C VAL A 844 -24.63 32.19 26.72
N THR A 845 -24.97 33.47 26.93
CA THR A 845 -26.04 34.16 26.18
C THR A 845 -25.52 35.32 25.33
N ASP A 846 -24.45 35.99 25.77
CA ASP A 846 -23.81 37.11 25.07
C ASP A 846 -22.50 36.64 24.42
N VAL A 847 -22.44 36.75 23.09
CA VAL A 847 -21.27 36.41 22.25
C VAL A 847 -20.75 37.61 21.47
N SER A 848 -21.18 38.83 21.83
CA SER A 848 -20.89 40.08 21.10
C SER A 848 -19.40 40.39 20.92
N ALA A 849 -18.54 39.92 21.83
CA ALA A 849 -17.10 40.10 21.77
C ALA A 849 -16.36 39.10 20.86
N LEU A 850 -17.01 38.01 20.40
CA LEU A 850 -16.33 36.88 19.77
C LEU A 850 -16.17 36.99 18.24
N GLY A 851 -16.63 38.09 17.63
CA GLY A 851 -16.63 38.28 16.17
C GLY A 851 -15.27 38.31 15.46
N ASN A 852 -14.16 38.37 16.21
CA ASN A 852 -12.79 38.35 15.68
C ASN A 852 -12.10 36.96 15.80
N VAL A 853 -12.74 35.98 16.44
CA VAL A 853 -12.21 34.62 16.58
C VAL A 853 -12.14 33.96 15.19
N HIS A 854 -11.07 33.23 14.87
CA HIS A 854 -10.92 32.60 13.56
C HIS A 854 -11.82 31.36 13.42
N THR A 855 -11.73 30.45 14.40
CA THR A 855 -12.52 29.22 14.48
C THR A 855 -13.30 29.21 15.79
N LEU A 856 -14.64 29.29 15.72
CA LEU A 856 -15.52 29.44 16.87
C LEU A 856 -16.57 28.32 16.92
N LYS A 857 -16.44 27.43 17.90
CA LYS A 857 -17.30 26.25 18.07
C LYS A 857 -18.23 26.45 19.27
N LEU A 858 -19.52 26.68 19.00
CA LEU A 858 -20.58 27.03 19.95
C LEU A 858 -21.70 25.96 20.00
N ARG A 859 -21.42 24.71 19.60
CA ARG A 859 -22.46 23.68 19.43
C ARG A 859 -23.32 23.52 20.70
N LYS A 860 -24.64 23.45 20.53
CA LYS A 860 -25.63 23.22 21.60
C LYS A 860 -25.69 24.30 22.71
N CYS A 861 -25.16 25.50 22.48
CA CYS A 861 -25.28 26.61 23.42
C CYS A 861 -26.67 27.25 23.35
N ALA A 862 -27.65 26.60 24.00
CA ALA A 862 -29.07 26.98 23.94
C ALA A 862 -29.39 28.37 24.54
N GLY A 863 -28.50 28.98 25.32
CA GLY A 863 -28.63 30.36 25.79
C GLY A 863 -28.44 31.43 24.71
N ILE A 864 -27.84 31.09 23.56
CA ILE A 864 -27.55 32.04 22.49
C ILE A 864 -28.82 32.29 21.66
N VAL A 865 -29.09 33.58 21.41
CA VAL A 865 -30.21 34.06 20.57
C VAL A 865 -29.70 35.08 19.55
N ASP A 866 -28.90 36.06 20.00
CA ASP A 866 -28.27 37.07 19.16
C ASP A 866 -26.89 36.59 18.67
N VAL A 867 -26.70 36.58 17.35
CA VAL A 867 -25.45 36.25 16.65
C VAL A 867 -24.99 37.40 15.73
N SER A 868 -25.52 38.60 15.92
CA SER A 868 -25.28 39.78 15.08
C SER A 868 -23.79 40.15 14.94
N ALA A 869 -22.99 39.91 15.97
CA ALA A 869 -21.56 40.21 15.98
C ALA A 869 -20.67 39.15 15.28
N LEU A 870 -21.15 37.94 15.01
CA LEU A 870 -20.30 36.81 14.61
C LEU A 870 -19.92 36.78 13.12
N GLY A 871 -20.39 37.75 12.31
CA GLY A 871 -20.13 37.82 10.86
C GLY A 871 -18.68 38.13 10.43
N GLY A 872 -17.71 38.10 11.34
CA GLY A 872 -16.26 38.18 11.05
C GLY A 872 -15.52 36.86 11.18
N VAL A 873 -16.13 35.85 11.81
CA VAL A 873 -15.56 34.50 12.02
C VAL A 873 -15.33 33.80 10.68
N GLN A 874 -14.31 32.94 10.59
CA GLN A 874 -13.97 32.22 9.35
C GLN A 874 -14.57 30.80 9.32
N ASP A 875 -14.49 30.08 10.43
CA ASP A 875 -15.18 28.80 10.67
C ASP A 875 -16.09 28.93 11.91
N LEU A 876 -17.41 28.99 11.69
CA LEU A 876 -18.41 29.19 12.75
C LEU A 876 -19.34 27.99 12.85
N ASP A 877 -19.38 27.38 14.04
CA ASP A 877 -20.23 26.24 14.31
C ASP A 877 -21.24 26.51 15.43
N LEU A 878 -22.49 26.71 15.03
CA LEU A 878 -23.65 26.94 15.89
C LEU A 878 -24.54 25.69 15.98
N THR A 879 -24.03 24.49 15.65
CA THR A 879 -24.85 23.27 15.55
C THR A 879 -25.64 22.99 16.83
N GLY A 880 -26.97 23.07 16.75
CA GLY A 880 -27.88 22.86 17.88
C GLY A 880 -28.09 24.06 18.80
N CYS A 881 -27.70 25.28 18.40
CA CYS A 881 -28.11 26.54 19.05
C CYS A 881 -29.58 26.85 18.74
N ILE A 882 -30.48 26.02 19.27
CA ILE A 882 -31.90 25.96 18.87
C ILE A 882 -32.67 27.29 18.93
N ASN A 883 -32.24 28.25 19.75
CA ASN A 883 -32.92 29.53 19.94
C ASN A 883 -32.43 30.65 19.00
N VAL A 884 -31.43 30.39 18.16
CA VAL A 884 -31.01 31.32 17.10
C VAL A 884 -32.04 31.29 15.96
N THR A 885 -32.65 32.44 15.67
CA THR A 885 -33.65 32.61 14.60
C THR A 885 -33.26 33.61 13.52
N ASP A 886 -32.45 34.62 13.87
CA ASP A 886 -31.91 35.62 12.96
C ASP A 886 -30.46 35.28 12.64
N VAL A 887 -30.13 35.15 11.35
CA VAL A 887 -28.78 34.88 10.83
C VAL A 887 -28.32 35.95 9.83
N SER A 888 -28.97 37.12 9.83
CA SER A 888 -28.73 38.21 8.87
C SER A 888 -27.30 38.76 8.88
N SER A 889 -26.57 38.60 9.98
CA SER A 889 -25.13 38.94 10.12
C SER A 889 -24.19 37.92 9.50
N LEU A 890 -24.59 36.65 9.38
CA LEU A 890 -23.67 35.52 9.18
C LEU A 890 -23.28 35.29 7.71
N GLY A 891 -23.88 36.02 6.77
CA GLY A 891 -23.67 35.85 5.33
C GLY A 891 -22.23 36.07 4.82
N ARG A 892 -21.32 36.54 5.68
CA ARG A 892 -19.88 36.73 5.38
C ARG A 892 -18.97 35.62 5.90
N VAL A 893 -19.50 34.69 6.71
CA VAL A 893 -18.72 33.56 7.25
C VAL A 893 -18.53 32.52 6.13
N PRO A 894 -17.30 32.21 5.69
CA PRO A 894 -17.08 31.26 4.60
C PRO A 894 -17.57 29.83 4.93
N LYS A 895 -17.38 29.37 6.17
CA LYS A 895 -17.74 28.02 6.63
C LYS A 895 -18.69 28.11 7.82
N LEU A 896 -19.94 27.73 7.61
CA LEU A 896 -21.04 28.00 8.54
C LEU A 896 -21.89 26.74 8.82
N GLN A 897 -21.81 26.23 10.05
CA GLN A 897 -22.57 25.07 10.49
C GLN A 897 -23.74 25.52 11.37
N LEU A 898 -24.96 25.45 10.84
CA LEU A 898 -26.23 25.81 11.48
C LEU A 898 -27.15 24.60 11.72
N ALA A 899 -26.63 23.38 11.60
CA ALA A 899 -27.43 22.16 11.75
C ALA A 899 -28.18 22.13 13.10
N LEU A 900 -29.39 21.55 13.13
CA LEU A 900 -30.32 21.50 14.26
C LEU A 900 -30.85 22.85 14.76
N CYS A 901 -30.56 23.99 14.13
CA CYS A 901 -31.14 25.30 14.48
C CYS A 901 -32.56 25.45 13.90
N ARG A 902 -33.51 24.67 14.45
CA ARG A 902 -34.80 24.35 13.82
C ARG A 902 -35.76 25.52 13.58
N TYR A 903 -35.53 26.68 14.19
CA TYR A 903 -36.41 27.86 14.08
C TYR A 903 -35.88 28.95 13.12
N ILE A 904 -34.75 28.72 12.43
CA ILE A 904 -34.31 29.59 11.33
C ILE A 904 -35.25 29.39 10.14
N SER A 905 -35.92 30.47 9.70
CA SER A 905 -36.78 30.47 8.50
C SER A 905 -36.32 31.44 7.42
N ASP A 906 -35.68 32.56 7.80
CA ASP A 906 -35.09 33.51 6.85
C ASP A 906 -33.58 33.25 6.74
N ILE A 907 -33.17 32.79 5.55
CA ILE A 907 -31.77 32.51 5.20
C ILE A 907 -31.21 33.54 4.21
N SER A 908 -31.88 34.67 4.01
CA SER A 908 -31.66 35.55 2.86
C SER A 908 -30.30 36.23 2.79
N ALA A 909 -29.64 36.46 3.93
CA ALA A 909 -28.28 37.00 3.97
C ALA A 909 -27.20 35.97 3.58
N LEU A 910 -27.49 34.67 3.73
CA LEU A 910 -26.49 33.60 3.61
C LEU A 910 -25.98 33.38 2.17
N SER A 911 -26.64 33.94 1.16
CA SER A 911 -26.17 33.86 -0.23
C SER A 911 -24.93 34.71 -0.53
N THR A 912 -24.56 35.65 0.34
CA THR A 912 -23.65 36.76 0.00
C THR A 912 -22.14 36.46 0.08
N GLY A 913 -21.73 35.42 0.80
CA GLY A 913 -20.31 35.07 0.98
C GLY A 913 -20.01 33.72 1.64
N VAL A 914 -21.04 32.95 2.02
CA VAL A 914 -20.89 31.59 2.57
C VAL A 914 -20.50 30.63 1.44
N GLN A 915 -19.54 29.74 1.70
CA GLN A 915 -18.99 28.76 0.75
C GLN A 915 -19.37 27.33 1.14
N GLU A 916 -19.30 27.00 2.43
CA GLU A 916 -19.82 25.78 3.03
C GLU A 916 -20.96 26.10 4.00
N LEU A 917 -22.13 25.50 3.79
CA LEU A 917 -23.32 25.72 4.64
C LEU A 917 -23.98 24.39 5.02
N SER A 918 -24.04 24.05 6.32
CA SER A 918 -24.97 23.02 6.81
C SER A 918 -26.17 23.65 7.50
N LEU A 919 -27.36 23.35 6.96
CA LEU A 919 -28.69 23.63 7.49
C LEU A 919 -29.41 22.32 7.85
N ARG A 920 -28.68 21.21 8.08
CA ARG A 920 -29.24 19.89 8.39
C ARG A 920 -30.21 19.95 9.57
N GLN A 921 -31.44 19.44 9.39
CA GLN A 921 -32.54 19.51 10.36
C GLN A 921 -33.00 20.94 10.75
N CYS A 922 -32.81 21.94 9.89
CA CYS A 922 -33.44 23.25 10.03
C CYS A 922 -34.87 23.24 9.47
N ASP A 923 -35.79 22.59 10.18
CA ASP A 923 -37.15 22.30 9.70
C ASP A 923 -38.03 23.53 9.38
N ALA A 924 -37.72 24.72 9.90
CA ALA A 924 -38.42 25.96 9.54
C ALA A 924 -37.96 26.60 8.21
N VAL A 925 -36.93 26.06 7.55
CA VAL A 925 -36.52 26.51 6.20
C VAL A 925 -37.48 25.92 5.16
N THR A 926 -38.43 26.75 4.70
CA THR A 926 -39.44 26.35 3.70
C THR A 926 -39.25 27.00 2.32
N ASP A 927 -38.46 28.07 2.22
CA ASP A 927 -38.16 28.80 0.98
C ASP A 927 -36.65 28.83 0.75
N LEU A 928 -36.20 28.37 -0.43
CA LEU A 928 -34.80 28.32 -0.83
C LEU A 928 -34.41 29.44 -1.83
N LYS A 929 -35.36 30.30 -2.22
CA LYS A 929 -35.24 31.33 -3.27
C LYS A 929 -34.06 32.27 -3.11
N ALA A 930 -33.67 32.58 -1.88
CA ALA A 930 -32.54 33.47 -1.64
C ALA A 930 -31.19 32.84 -2.00
N LEU A 931 -31.01 31.52 -1.82
CA LEU A 931 -29.72 30.85 -2.08
C LEU A 931 -29.34 30.88 -3.55
N GLY A 932 -30.30 30.86 -4.48
CA GLY A 932 -30.07 31.00 -5.93
C GLY A 932 -29.51 32.34 -6.39
N SER A 933 -29.35 33.31 -5.47
CA SER A 933 -28.57 34.53 -5.71
C SER A 933 -27.09 34.40 -5.38
N SER A 934 -26.66 33.28 -4.79
CA SER A 934 -25.27 33.07 -4.38
C SER A 934 -24.36 32.77 -5.56
N SER A 935 -23.20 33.42 -5.56
CA SER A 935 -22.06 33.11 -6.41
C SER A 935 -20.82 32.64 -5.61
N SER A 936 -21.03 32.21 -4.36
CA SER A 936 -19.96 31.78 -3.44
C SER A 936 -20.20 30.40 -2.84
N LEU A 937 -21.47 30.01 -2.65
CA LEU A 937 -21.86 28.72 -2.09
C LEU A 937 -21.44 27.57 -3.02
N ARG A 938 -20.70 26.60 -2.47
CA ARG A 938 -20.23 25.39 -3.15
C ARG A 938 -20.78 24.12 -2.53
N GLU A 939 -20.77 24.07 -1.20
CA GLU A 939 -21.28 22.95 -0.40
C GLU A 939 -22.53 23.35 0.38
N LEU A 940 -23.59 22.57 0.22
CA LEU A 940 -24.85 22.74 0.94
C LEU A 940 -25.36 21.41 1.52
N ASP A 941 -25.44 21.32 2.85
CA ASP A 941 -26.07 20.20 3.56
C ASP A 941 -27.43 20.62 4.12
N LEU A 942 -28.50 20.17 3.45
CA LEU A 942 -29.90 20.32 3.84
C LEU A 942 -30.47 19.00 4.41
N SER A 943 -29.63 18.05 4.82
CA SER A 943 -30.05 16.72 5.25
C SER A 943 -31.14 16.74 6.32
N SER A 944 -32.08 15.80 6.22
CA SER A 944 -33.11 15.52 7.23
C SER A 944 -34.03 16.71 7.53
N CYS A 945 -34.06 17.73 6.68
CA CYS A 945 -35.02 18.82 6.73
C CYS A 945 -36.39 18.38 6.20
N THR A 946 -37.46 18.86 6.84
CA THR A 946 -38.84 18.49 6.52
C THR A 946 -39.74 19.66 6.12
N GLY A 947 -39.19 20.89 6.04
CA GLY A 947 -39.93 22.13 5.76
C GLY A 947 -40.21 22.44 4.29
N PHE A 948 -39.29 22.11 3.37
CA PHE A 948 -39.43 22.43 1.94
C PHE A 948 -39.89 21.23 1.10
N SER A 949 -40.61 21.52 0.00
CA SER A 949 -41.01 20.56 -1.02
C SER A 949 -40.06 20.56 -2.22
N SER A 950 -40.11 19.48 -3.03
CA SER A 950 -39.33 19.35 -4.28
C SER A 950 -39.34 20.59 -5.18
N SER A 951 -40.43 21.36 -5.17
CA SER A 951 -40.59 22.59 -5.94
C SER A 951 -39.50 23.64 -5.68
N GLU A 952 -38.89 23.67 -4.50
CA GLU A 952 -37.93 24.71 -4.12
C GLU A 952 -36.48 24.37 -4.52
N LEU A 953 -36.23 23.14 -5.00
CA LEU A 953 -34.92 22.73 -5.50
C LEU A 953 -34.49 23.53 -6.74
N ARG A 954 -35.44 23.99 -7.57
CA ARG A 954 -35.23 24.91 -8.71
C ARG A 954 -34.57 26.25 -8.33
N ASN A 955 -34.56 26.58 -7.04
CA ASN A 955 -34.08 27.85 -6.53
C ASN A 955 -32.61 27.77 -6.08
N LEU A 956 -31.99 26.59 -6.06
CA LEU A 956 -30.60 26.45 -5.64
C LEU A 956 -29.63 26.93 -6.73
N PRO A 957 -28.46 27.49 -6.37
CA PRO A 957 -27.40 27.79 -7.32
C PRO A 957 -26.77 26.47 -7.81
N PRO A 958 -25.90 26.51 -8.84
CA PRO A 958 -24.99 25.41 -9.12
C PRO A 958 -24.12 25.12 -7.88
N LEU A 959 -23.91 23.83 -7.57
CA LEU A 959 -23.18 23.40 -6.37
C LEU A 959 -22.13 22.33 -6.72
N ASP A 960 -20.96 22.43 -6.10
CA ASP A 960 -19.97 21.36 -6.13
C ASP A 960 -20.49 20.15 -5.33
N ARG A 961 -21.21 20.38 -4.21
CA ARG A 961 -21.78 19.31 -3.38
C ARG A 961 -23.10 19.69 -2.70
N LEU A 962 -24.10 18.82 -2.82
CA LEU A 962 -25.43 18.97 -2.21
C LEU A 962 -25.84 17.70 -1.47
N VAL A 963 -26.14 17.83 -0.17
CA VAL A 963 -26.61 16.73 0.67
C VAL A 963 -28.06 17.01 1.10
N LEU A 964 -28.95 16.08 0.76
CA LEU A 964 -30.40 16.08 1.01
C LEU A 964 -30.82 14.78 1.75
N SER A 965 -29.87 14.14 2.42
CA SER A 965 -30.05 12.81 3.03
C SER A 965 -31.16 12.81 4.08
N ARG A 966 -32.17 11.94 3.92
CA ARG A 966 -33.39 11.78 4.74
C ARG A 966 -34.44 12.90 4.61
N CYS A 967 -34.40 13.74 3.56
CA CYS A 967 -35.42 14.76 3.30
C CYS A 967 -36.76 14.14 2.83
N SER A 968 -37.58 13.70 3.80
CA SER A 968 -38.76 12.84 3.55
C SER A 968 -39.91 13.48 2.78
N GLN A 969 -39.89 14.79 2.51
CA GLN A 969 -40.89 15.47 1.67
C GLN A 969 -40.58 15.39 0.17
N LEU A 970 -39.36 15.00 -0.21
CA LEU A 970 -38.96 14.95 -1.61
C LEU A 970 -39.63 13.77 -2.33
N THR A 971 -40.28 14.06 -3.46
CA THR A 971 -40.93 13.07 -4.35
C THR A 971 -40.31 13.04 -5.75
N THR A 972 -39.74 14.17 -6.16
CA THR A 972 -38.91 14.37 -7.37
C THR A 972 -37.73 15.30 -7.01
N LEU A 973 -36.72 15.38 -7.88
CA LEU A 973 -35.62 16.36 -7.81
C LEU A 973 -35.72 17.46 -8.89
N ASP A 974 -36.87 17.57 -9.57
CA ASP A 974 -37.11 18.56 -10.62
C ASP A 974 -36.76 19.98 -10.20
N GLY A 975 -35.99 20.67 -11.05
CA GLY A 975 -35.42 21.98 -10.78
C GLY A 975 -33.93 21.95 -10.41
N LEU A 976 -33.38 20.88 -9.86
CA LEU A 976 -31.92 20.74 -9.75
C LEU A 976 -31.32 20.66 -11.16
N THR A 977 -30.43 21.60 -11.50
CA THR A 977 -29.81 21.70 -12.82
C THR A 977 -28.38 21.16 -12.82
N CYS A 978 -27.47 21.83 -12.10
CA CYS A 978 -26.05 21.51 -12.05
C CYS A 978 -25.63 21.25 -10.61
N VAL A 979 -25.48 19.97 -10.26
CA VAL A 979 -24.99 19.53 -8.95
C VAL A 979 -24.01 18.40 -9.18
N ARG A 980 -22.77 18.61 -8.78
CA ARG A 980 -21.64 17.74 -9.12
C ARG A 980 -21.57 16.48 -8.24
N GLU A 981 -21.66 16.65 -6.92
CA GLU A 981 -21.93 15.56 -5.97
C GLU A 981 -23.32 15.72 -5.31
N LEU A 982 -24.13 14.66 -5.34
CA LEU A 982 -25.51 14.66 -4.84
C LEU A 982 -25.81 13.45 -3.95
N ASP A 983 -26.03 13.67 -2.66
CA ASP A 983 -26.52 12.62 -1.73
C ASP A 983 -27.97 12.89 -1.30
N VAL A 984 -28.90 12.08 -1.82
CA VAL A 984 -30.33 12.06 -1.46
C VAL A 984 -30.71 10.80 -0.68
N SER A 985 -29.76 10.11 -0.05
CA SER A 985 -29.99 8.83 0.64
C SER A 985 -31.14 8.88 1.64
N PHE A 986 -31.82 7.76 1.84
CA PHE A 986 -32.96 7.57 2.73
C PHE A 986 -34.17 8.49 2.46
N CYS A 987 -34.27 9.14 1.30
CA CYS A 987 -35.47 9.88 0.88
C CYS A 987 -36.61 8.93 0.49
N LYS A 988 -37.23 8.28 1.49
CA LYS A 988 -38.26 7.22 1.37
C LYS A 988 -39.52 7.56 0.56
N ASN A 989 -39.70 8.81 0.13
CA ASN A 989 -40.82 9.24 -0.73
C ASN A 989 -40.40 9.61 -2.16
N LEU A 990 -39.09 9.63 -2.45
CA LEU A 990 -38.55 9.95 -3.75
C LEU A 990 -38.90 8.84 -4.75
N LYS A 991 -39.54 9.21 -5.87
CA LYS A 991 -40.01 8.30 -6.92
C LYS A 991 -39.21 8.41 -8.21
N THR A 992 -38.76 9.62 -8.52
CA THR A 992 -37.97 9.95 -9.71
C THR A 992 -36.84 10.91 -9.34
N LEU A 993 -35.73 10.84 -10.06
CA LEU A 993 -34.68 11.87 -10.04
C LEU A 993 -35.04 13.11 -10.87
N GLY A 994 -36.25 13.17 -11.43
CA GLY A 994 -36.75 14.28 -12.23
C GLY A 994 -36.25 14.24 -13.68
N PHE A 995 -36.23 15.40 -14.35
CA PHE A 995 -35.72 15.57 -15.72
C PHE A 995 -34.64 16.66 -15.86
N SER A 996 -34.30 17.36 -14.77
CA SER A 996 -33.51 18.60 -14.80
C SER A 996 -31.99 18.43 -14.58
N LEU A 997 -31.57 17.37 -13.88
CA LEU A 997 -30.15 17.14 -13.51
C LEU A 997 -29.24 16.98 -14.74
N ARG A 998 -28.07 17.62 -14.70
CA ARG A 998 -26.99 17.55 -15.71
C ARG A 998 -25.63 17.58 -15.00
N GLU A 999 -24.62 17.00 -15.65
CA GLU A 999 -23.21 17.05 -15.20
C GLU A 999 -23.00 16.53 -13.76
N VAL A 1000 -23.76 15.51 -13.36
CA VAL A 1000 -23.61 14.83 -12.06
C VAL A 1000 -22.48 13.80 -12.15
N HIS A 1001 -21.48 13.89 -11.26
CA HIS A 1001 -20.35 12.96 -11.19
C HIS A 1001 -20.56 11.89 -10.09
N THR A 1002 -20.99 12.30 -8.89
CA THR A 1002 -21.33 11.39 -7.79
C THR A 1002 -22.81 11.49 -7.46
N ILE A 1003 -23.54 10.37 -7.48
CA ILE A 1003 -24.92 10.31 -6.95
C ILE A 1003 -25.10 9.18 -5.94
N ILE A 1004 -25.64 9.51 -4.77
CA ILE A 1004 -25.90 8.60 -3.66
C ILE A 1004 -27.39 8.69 -3.30
N THR A 1005 -28.09 7.56 -3.32
CA THR A 1005 -29.54 7.45 -3.11
C THR A 1005 -29.88 6.30 -2.14
N TYR A 1006 -28.93 5.92 -1.29
CA TYR A 1006 -28.97 4.71 -0.46
C TYR A 1006 -30.27 4.59 0.35
N ARG A 1007 -31.05 3.53 0.14
CA ARG A 1007 -32.39 3.26 0.70
C ARG A 1007 -33.46 4.30 0.35
N CYS A 1008 -33.43 4.86 -0.86
CA CYS A 1008 -34.62 5.46 -1.47
C CYS A 1008 -35.59 4.37 -1.95
N GLU A 1009 -36.23 3.70 -0.99
CA GLU A 1009 -37.10 2.50 -1.17
C GLU A 1009 -38.19 2.64 -2.26
N LYS A 1010 -38.63 3.87 -2.55
CA LYS A 1010 -39.65 4.17 -3.57
C LYS A 1010 -39.11 4.66 -4.92
N LEU A 1011 -37.80 4.70 -5.13
CA LEU A 1011 -37.22 5.20 -6.37
C LEU A 1011 -37.49 4.20 -7.52
N GLU A 1012 -38.20 4.67 -8.54
CA GLU A 1012 -38.66 3.89 -9.70
C GLU A 1012 -37.95 4.34 -10.98
N ASP A 1013 -37.74 5.65 -11.10
CA ASP A 1013 -37.29 6.32 -12.32
C ASP A 1013 -35.97 7.09 -12.08
N ILE A 1014 -34.98 6.77 -12.92
CA ILE A 1014 -33.65 7.39 -12.93
C ILE A 1014 -33.26 7.85 -14.34
N GLN A 1015 -34.22 8.00 -15.27
CA GLN A 1015 -33.94 8.23 -16.70
C GLN A 1015 -33.07 9.46 -16.96
N VAL A 1016 -33.19 10.52 -16.16
CA VAL A 1016 -32.36 11.74 -16.27
C VAL A 1016 -30.86 11.48 -16.14
N LEU A 1017 -30.44 10.37 -15.50
CA LEU A 1017 -29.03 9.99 -15.44
C LEU A 1017 -28.41 9.73 -16.83
N THR A 1018 -29.23 9.47 -17.86
CA THR A 1018 -28.79 9.47 -19.27
C THR A 1018 -28.07 10.77 -19.64
N GLU A 1019 -28.58 11.90 -19.14
CA GLU A 1019 -28.06 13.24 -19.43
C GLU A 1019 -26.81 13.59 -18.59
N SER A 1020 -26.40 12.68 -17.69
CA SER A 1020 -25.12 12.72 -16.96
C SER A 1020 -24.26 11.46 -17.22
N ALA A 1021 -24.63 10.60 -18.17
CA ALA A 1021 -24.07 9.25 -18.28
C ALA A 1021 -22.59 9.21 -18.68
N GLU A 1022 -22.06 10.27 -19.28
CA GLU A 1022 -20.62 10.40 -19.58
C GLU A 1022 -19.80 10.96 -18.40
N TYR A 1023 -20.48 11.49 -17.37
CA TYR A 1023 -19.88 12.15 -16.21
C TYR A 1023 -19.92 11.31 -14.92
N LEU A 1024 -20.92 10.43 -14.78
CA LEU A 1024 -21.16 9.63 -13.56
C LEU A 1024 -19.98 8.70 -13.20
N THR A 1025 -19.15 9.11 -12.25
CA THR A 1025 -18.06 8.28 -11.70
C THR A 1025 -18.57 7.33 -10.64
N LYS A 1026 -19.56 7.72 -9.83
CA LYS A 1026 -20.04 6.93 -8.69
C LYS A 1026 -21.55 6.99 -8.54
N VAL A 1027 -22.18 5.82 -8.46
CA VAL A 1027 -23.64 5.65 -8.37
C VAL A 1027 -23.96 4.68 -7.24
N ASN A 1028 -24.62 5.15 -6.19
CA ASN A 1028 -25.17 4.28 -5.15
C ASN A 1028 -26.71 4.35 -5.17
N LEU A 1029 -27.35 3.27 -5.62
CA LEU A 1029 -28.79 3.02 -5.52
C LEU A 1029 -29.12 1.85 -4.58
N SER A 1030 -28.21 1.49 -3.68
CA SER A 1030 -28.40 0.32 -2.81
C SER A 1030 -29.60 0.51 -1.87
N GLY A 1031 -30.49 -0.47 -1.82
CA GLY A 1031 -31.78 -0.42 -1.13
C GLY A 1031 -32.90 0.29 -1.88
N CYS A 1032 -32.71 0.67 -3.16
CA CYS A 1032 -33.76 1.18 -4.03
C CYS A 1032 -34.53 0.01 -4.67
N SER A 1033 -35.29 -0.72 -3.86
CA SER A 1033 -35.90 -2.02 -4.17
C SER A 1033 -36.81 -2.07 -5.41
N HIS A 1034 -37.25 -0.94 -5.95
CA HIS A 1034 -38.07 -0.86 -7.17
C HIS A 1034 -37.28 -0.64 -8.47
N ILE A 1035 -35.97 -0.39 -8.41
CA ILE A 1035 -35.13 -0.21 -9.61
C ILE A 1035 -34.99 -1.54 -10.38
N SER A 1036 -35.53 -1.56 -11.60
CA SER A 1036 -35.39 -2.69 -12.54
C SER A 1036 -34.77 -2.32 -13.89
N ASP A 1037 -34.79 -1.04 -14.28
CA ASP A 1037 -34.18 -0.56 -15.53
C ASP A 1037 -33.00 0.37 -15.22
N ILE A 1038 -31.80 -0.11 -15.51
CA ILE A 1038 -30.54 0.59 -15.27
C ILE A 1038 -29.81 0.98 -16.57
N ARG A 1039 -30.52 1.03 -17.71
CA ARG A 1039 -29.97 1.45 -19.02
C ARG A 1039 -29.31 2.83 -19.01
N PHE A 1040 -29.69 3.66 -18.03
CA PHE A 1040 -29.24 5.03 -17.83
C PHE A 1040 -27.92 5.13 -17.03
N LEU A 1041 -27.42 4.00 -16.49
CA LEU A 1041 -26.15 3.90 -15.76
C LEU A 1041 -24.98 3.43 -16.66
N SER A 1042 -25.13 3.52 -17.99
CA SER A 1042 -24.25 2.84 -18.94
C SER A 1042 -22.80 3.37 -19.02
N GLY A 1043 -22.50 4.52 -18.40
CA GLY A 1043 -21.13 5.01 -18.19
C GLY A 1043 -20.70 5.05 -16.72
N ALA A 1044 -21.50 4.50 -15.79
CA ALA A 1044 -21.20 4.54 -14.37
C ALA A 1044 -20.28 3.39 -13.92
N ARG A 1045 -19.46 3.68 -12.90
CA ARG A 1045 -18.24 2.91 -12.62
C ARG A 1045 -18.20 2.16 -11.31
N ASP A 1046 -18.46 2.87 -10.22
CA ASP A 1046 -18.60 2.34 -8.88
C ASP A 1046 -20.10 2.36 -8.57
N VAL A 1047 -20.75 1.22 -8.83
CA VAL A 1047 -22.20 1.08 -8.99
C VAL A 1047 -22.74 0.16 -7.88
N ASP A 1048 -23.13 0.75 -6.75
CA ASP A 1048 -23.69 0.03 -5.61
C ASP A 1048 -25.22 -0.05 -5.73
N LEU A 1049 -25.73 -1.20 -6.17
CA LEU A 1049 -27.15 -1.56 -6.28
C LEU A 1049 -27.54 -2.70 -5.31
N ARG A 1050 -26.79 -2.89 -4.21
CA ARG A 1050 -27.11 -3.94 -3.21
C ARG A 1050 -28.58 -3.79 -2.75
N PHE A 1051 -29.33 -4.88 -2.66
CA PHE A 1051 -30.75 -4.93 -2.28
C PHE A 1051 -31.73 -4.24 -3.26
N CYS A 1052 -31.36 -4.09 -4.54
CA CYS A 1052 -32.30 -3.74 -5.60
C CYS A 1052 -33.13 -4.97 -6.03
N ASP A 1053 -34.07 -5.41 -5.18
CA ASP A 1053 -34.87 -6.62 -5.37
C ASP A 1053 -35.62 -6.72 -6.72
N ALA A 1054 -35.98 -5.61 -7.35
CA ALA A 1054 -36.64 -5.63 -8.65
C ALA A 1054 -35.71 -5.96 -9.84
N LEU A 1055 -34.39 -5.92 -9.66
CA LEU A 1055 -33.39 -6.02 -10.72
C LEU A 1055 -33.26 -7.45 -11.28
N GLU A 1056 -33.49 -7.57 -12.59
CA GLU A 1056 -33.39 -8.83 -13.34
C GLU A 1056 -32.36 -8.77 -14.49
N ASP A 1057 -32.02 -7.57 -14.99
CA ASP A 1057 -31.13 -7.36 -16.14
C ASP A 1057 -29.98 -6.40 -15.81
N VAL A 1058 -28.76 -6.91 -15.90
CA VAL A 1058 -27.51 -6.16 -15.63
C VAL A 1058 -26.71 -5.84 -16.90
N ARG A 1059 -27.25 -6.10 -18.09
CA ARG A 1059 -26.62 -5.77 -19.38
C ARG A 1059 -26.17 -4.32 -19.55
N PRO A 1060 -26.85 -3.30 -18.98
CA PRO A 1060 -26.37 -1.92 -19.07
C PRO A 1060 -25.00 -1.63 -18.45
N LEU A 1061 -24.57 -2.43 -17.48
CA LEU A 1061 -23.28 -2.28 -16.79
C LEU A 1061 -22.13 -3.00 -17.54
N ALA A 1062 -22.44 -3.71 -18.62
CA ALA A 1062 -21.50 -4.58 -19.32
C ALA A 1062 -20.47 -3.78 -20.15
N GLY A 1063 -19.32 -3.48 -19.54
CA GLY A 1063 -18.17 -2.87 -20.22
C GLY A 1063 -17.94 -1.39 -19.92
N SER A 1064 -18.74 -0.79 -19.04
CA SER A 1064 -18.41 0.42 -18.29
C SER A 1064 -17.92 0.02 -16.89
N ALA A 1065 -18.84 -0.48 -16.08
CA ALA A 1065 -18.65 -0.57 -14.64
C ALA A 1065 -17.41 -1.37 -14.19
N ARG A 1066 -16.71 -0.80 -13.21
CA ARG A 1066 -15.46 -1.29 -12.60
C ARG A 1066 -15.74 -2.00 -11.29
N ILE A 1067 -16.62 -1.45 -10.45
CA ILE A 1067 -17.09 -2.00 -9.18
C ILE A 1067 -18.63 -2.04 -9.27
N VAL A 1068 -19.26 -3.18 -9.01
CA VAL A 1068 -20.72 -3.35 -9.10
C VAL A 1068 -21.23 -4.18 -7.92
N LYS A 1069 -21.74 -3.52 -6.88
CA LYS A 1069 -22.21 -4.21 -5.67
C LYS A 1069 -23.70 -4.52 -5.81
N LEU A 1070 -24.10 -5.79 -5.82
CA LEU A 1070 -25.45 -6.30 -6.12
C LEU A 1070 -26.00 -7.24 -5.03
N ALA A 1071 -25.35 -7.29 -3.85
CA ALA A 1071 -25.73 -8.14 -2.73
C ALA A 1071 -27.22 -8.05 -2.43
N GLY A 1072 -27.94 -9.18 -2.38
CA GLY A 1072 -29.35 -9.23 -2.05
C GLY A 1072 -30.29 -8.85 -3.20
N CYS A 1073 -29.81 -8.70 -4.44
CA CYS A 1073 -30.67 -8.63 -5.63
C CYS A 1073 -31.35 -9.98 -5.88
N SER A 1074 -32.39 -10.29 -5.09
CA SER A 1074 -32.95 -11.64 -4.92
C SER A 1074 -33.56 -12.27 -6.17
N LYS A 1075 -33.84 -11.46 -7.19
CA LYS A 1075 -34.35 -11.91 -8.50
C LYS A 1075 -33.28 -12.24 -9.54
N LEU A 1076 -32.08 -11.68 -9.41
CA LEU A 1076 -31.02 -11.76 -10.42
C LEU A 1076 -30.57 -13.20 -10.62
N ALA A 1077 -30.43 -13.62 -11.88
CA ALA A 1077 -30.09 -14.99 -12.26
C ALA A 1077 -29.07 -15.04 -13.41
N ASP A 1078 -29.27 -14.28 -14.49
CA ASP A 1078 -28.25 -14.09 -15.53
C ASP A 1078 -27.22 -13.03 -15.08
N VAL A 1079 -26.02 -13.50 -14.77
CA VAL A 1079 -24.87 -12.66 -14.42
C VAL A 1079 -23.81 -12.58 -15.53
N SER A 1080 -24.07 -13.19 -16.69
CA SER A 1080 -23.20 -13.14 -17.89
C SER A 1080 -22.77 -11.73 -18.31
N PRO A 1081 -23.59 -10.66 -18.19
CA PRO A 1081 -23.16 -9.33 -18.59
C PRO A 1081 -22.12 -8.72 -17.66
N LEU A 1082 -22.04 -9.18 -16.40
CA LEU A 1082 -21.06 -8.71 -15.43
C LEU A 1082 -19.65 -9.23 -15.72
N ALA A 1083 -19.49 -10.21 -16.64
CA ALA A 1083 -18.26 -10.94 -16.99
C ALA A 1083 -16.98 -10.10 -17.19
N ARG A 1084 -17.06 -8.76 -17.30
CA ARG A 1084 -15.89 -7.86 -17.42
C ARG A 1084 -15.66 -6.84 -16.30
N VAL A 1085 -16.46 -6.84 -15.24
CA VAL A 1085 -16.30 -5.95 -14.08
C VAL A 1085 -14.99 -6.29 -13.30
N ARG A 1086 -14.54 -5.45 -12.35
CA ARG A 1086 -13.35 -5.66 -11.49
C ARG A 1086 -13.64 -5.28 -10.01
N GLU A 1087 -14.82 -5.71 -9.56
CA GLU A 1087 -15.34 -5.92 -8.19
C GLU A 1087 -16.85 -6.13 -8.30
N VAL A 1088 -17.40 -7.25 -7.83
CA VAL A 1088 -18.83 -7.55 -7.86
C VAL A 1088 -19.30 -8.11 -6.53
N ASP A 1089 -20.26 -7.50 -5.84
CA ASP A 1089 -20.85 -8.15 -4.66
C ASP A 1089 -22.12 -8.88 -5.07
N LEU A 1090 -22.16 -10.22 -5.09
CA LEU A 1090 -23.37 -11.03 -5.33
C LEU A 1090 -23.78 -11.85 -4.09
N SER A 1091 -23.43 -11.34 -2.91
CA SER A 1091 -23.88 -11.86 -1.62
C SER A 1091 -25.40 -12.01 -1.57
N TYR A 1092 -25.93 -13.12 -1.04
CA TYR A 1092 -27.36 -13.39 -0.86
C TYR A 1092 -28.20 -13.46 -2.16
N CYS A 1093 -27.58 -13.54 -3.35
CA CYS A 1093 -28.28 -13.62 -4.63
C CYS A 1093 -28.79 -15.05 -4.92
N ASN A 1094 -29.86 -15.44 -4.21
CA ASN A 1094 -30.36 -16.81 -4.08
C ASN A 1094 -30.75 -17.55 -5.38
N ARG A 1095 -30.93 -16.87 -6.51
CA ARG A 1095 -31.36 -17.48 -7.79
C ARG A 1095 -30.22 -17.82 -8.75
N ILE A 1096 -28.99 -17.47 -8.39
CA ILE A 1096 -27.83 -17.76 -9.24
C ILE A 1096 -27.45 -19.23 -9.05
N GLU A 1097 -27.41 -19.97 -10.16
CA GLU A 1097 -27.04 -21.38 -10.25
C GLU A 1097 -25.84 -21.55 -11.17
N ASP A 1098 -25.97 -21.13 -12.43
CA ASP A 1098 -24.85 -21.04 -13.35
C ASP A 1098 -24.08 -19.73 -13.11
N VAL A 1099 -22.98 -19.87 -12.38
CA VAL A 1099 -22.03 -18.80 -12.13
C VAL A 1099 -20.94 -18.73 -13.22
N SER A 1100 -20.80 -19.75 -14.10
CA SER A 1100 -19.61 -20.01 -14.94
C SER A 1100 -19.10 -18.83 -15.78
N VAL A 1101 -19.97 -17.89 -16.08
CA VAL A 1101 -19.75 -16.70 -16.89
C VAL A 1101 -19.00 -15.57 -16.19
N LEU A 1102 -18.90 -15.55 -14.85
CA LEU A 1102 -17.99 -14.61 -14.16
C LEU A 1102 -16.52 -15.05 -14.25
N GLU A 1103 -16.19 -15.99 -15.16
CA GLU A 1103 -14.83 -16.47 -15.46
C GLU A 1103 -13.84 -15.45 -16.05
N SER A 1104 -14.06 -14.17 -15.77
CA SER A 1104 -13.03 -13.14 -15.90
C SER A 1104 -13.13 -11.99 -14.89
N VAL A 1105 -14.17 -11.88 -14.07
CA VAL A 1105 -14.47 -10.67 -13.27
C VAL A 1105 -13.52 -10.54 -12.07
N HIS A 1106 -13.52 -9.38 -11.41
CA HIS A 1106 -12.43 -9.05 -10.51
C HIS A 1106 -12.69 -8.29 -9.16
N THR A 1107 -13.67 -8.70 -8.31
CA THR A 1107 -13.62 -8.90 -6.80
C THR A 1107 -15.00 -9.31 -6.23
N LEU A 1108 -15.27 -10.62 -5.97
CA LEU A 1108 -16.60 -11.21 -5.84
C LEU A 1108 -17.05 -11.48 -4.40
N SER A 1109 -18.36 -11.51 -4.19
CA SER A 1109 -18.94 -12.27 -3.10
C SER A 1109 -20.14 -13.10 -3.53
N LEU A 1110 -20.27 -14.30 -2.95
CA LEU A 1110 -21.43 -15.19 -3.12
C LEU A 1110 -21.93 -15.68 -1.74
N ARG A 1111 -21.94 -14.76 -0.76
CA ARG A 1111 -22.45 -15.01 0.61
C ARG A 1111 -23.75 -15.77 0.63
N HIS A 1112 -23.84 -16.89 1.34
CA HIS A 1112 -25.14 -17.51 1.63
C HIS A 1112 -25.99 -17.66 0.34
N SER A 1113 -25.36 -18.07 -0.77
CA SER A 1113 -25.99 -18.28 -2.08
C SER A 1113 -26.21 -19.78 -2.31
N PRO A 1114 -27.25 -20.40 -1.70
CA PRO A 1114 -27.29 -21.84 -1.42
C PRO A 1114 -27.53 -22.73 -2.66
N ASN A 1115 -27.87 -22.14 -3.80
CA ASN A 1115 -28.13 -22.86 -5.05
C ASN A 1115 -26.87 -23.00 -5.93
N VAL A 1116 -25.81 -22.23 -5.66
CA VAL A 1116 -24.50 -22.43 -6.28
C VAL A 1116 -23.91 -23.75 -5.79
N ARG A 1117 -23.56 -24.63 -6.74
CA ARG A 1117 -23.04 -25.99 -6.46
C ARG A 1117 -21.86 -26.36 -7.35
N ASP A 1118 -21.93 -26.03 -8.64
CA ASP A 1118 -20.80 -26.19 -9.56
C ASP A 1118 -19.90 -24.97 -9.44
N VAL A 1119 -18.79 -25.17 -8.74
CA VAL A 1119 -17.75 -24.17 -8.49
C VAL A 1119 -16.49 -24.51 -9.30
N SER A 1120 -16.64 -24.95 -10.56
CA SER A 1120 -15.54 -25.44 -11.41
C SER A 1120 -15.31 -24.67 -12.73
N ALA A 1121 -16.32 -24.00 -13.27
CA ALA A 1121 -16.23 -23.25 -14.53
C ALA A 1121 -16.01 -21.75 -14.30
N LEU A 1122 -16.73 -21.21 -13.31
CA LEU A 1122 -16.08 -20.32 -12.38
C LEU A 1122 -14.76 -21.03 -12.04
N SER A 1123 -13.67 -20.40 -12.46
CA SER A 1123 -12.30 -20.85 -12.28
C SER A 1123 -11.41 -19.90 -11.44
N LYS A 1124 -11.23 -18.63 -11.83
CA LYS A 1124 -10.13 -17.79 -11.34
C LYS A 1124 -10.52 -16.42 -10.69
N VAL A 1125 -11.35 -16.44 -9.64
CA VAL A 1125 -11.92 -15.40 -8.74
C VAL A 1125 -10.81 -15.00 -7.89
N HIS A 1126 -10.41 -13.77 -7.86
CA HIS A 1126 -9.43 -13.37 -6.89
C HIS A 1126 -10.30 -13.43 -5.49
N THR A 1127 -10.83 -12.46 -4.73
CA THR A 1127 -11.53 -12.53 -3.43
C THR A 1127 -12.93 -13.07 -3.57
N LEU A 1128 -13.29 -14.09 -2.78
CA LEU A 1128 -14.64 -14.61 -2.58
C LEU A 1128 -14.70 -15.44 -1.29
N ASN A 1129 -15.73 -16.27 -1.17
CA ASN A 1129 -16.85 -15.86 -0.31
C ASN A 1129 -17.99 -16.88 -0.30
N LEU A 1130 -17.68 -18.18 -0.34
CA LEU A 1130 -18.67 -19.26 -0.43
C LEU A 1130 -19.21 -19.75 0.92
N SER A 1131 -18.88 -19.06 2.02
CA SER A 1131 -19.45 -19.44 3.31
C SER A 1131 -20.98 -19.45 3.31
N GLY A 1132 -21.54 -20.41 4.03
CA GLY A 1132 -22.99 -20.60 4.10
C GLY A 1132 -23.64 -20.96 2.77
N CYS A 1133 -22.86 -21.24 1.71
CA CYS A 1133 -23.33 -21.99 0.56
C CYS A 1133 -23.49 -23.46 0.97
N THR A 1134 -24.50 -23.73 1.82
CA THR A 1134 -24.68 -25.00 2.56
C THR A 1134 -24.87 -26.24 1.68
N GLN A 1135 -25.11 -26.08 0.37
CA GLN A 1135 -25.20 -27.20 -0.56
C GLN A 1135 -23.86 -27.60 -1.20
N LEU A 1136 -22.80 -26.85 -0.96
CA LEU A 1136 -21.48 -27.07 -1.54
C LEU A 1136 -20.80 -28.30 -0.93
N GLU A 1137 -20.44 -29.27 -1.79
CA GLU A 1137 -19.85 -30.57 -1.40
C GLU A 1137 -18.43 -30.75 -1.94
N ASP A 1138 -18.21 -30.45 -3.23
CA ASP A 1138 -16.89 -30.52 -3.84
C ASP A 1138 -16.23 -29.13 -3.93
N VAL A 1139 -15.25 -28.91 -3.05
CA VAL A 1139 -14.37 -27.74 -3.07
C VAL A 1139 -12.96 -28.08 -3.58
N SER A 1140 -12.78 -29.23 -4.24
CA SER A 1140 -11.51 -29.61 -4.86
C SER A 1140 -11.19 -28.74 -6.08
N ALA A 1141 -12.19 -28.19 -6.76
CA ALA A 1141 -12.02 -27.07 -7.67
C ALA A 1141 -11.34 -25.88 -6.97
N LEU A 1142 -11.89 -25.46 -5.83
CA LEU A 1142 -11.45 -24.35 -4.98
C LEU A 1142 -10.12 -24.57 -4.25
N LYS A 1143 -9.40 -25.66 -4.51
CA LYS A 1143 -8.13 -26.04 -3.84
C LYS A 1143 -7.00 -25.00 -3.81
N ASN A 1144 -7.18 -23.82 -4.40
CA ASN A 1144 -6.51 -23.45 -5.64
C ASN A 1144 -6.16 -21.94 -5.77
N VAL A 1145 -6.32 -21.17 -4.72
CA VAL A 1145 -7.15 -19.94 -4.78
C VAL A 1145 -6.38 -18.91 -3.77
N HIS A 1146 -6.56 -17.55 -3.52
CA HIS A 1146 -6.20 -16.65 -2.26
C HIS A 1146 -7.19 -16.25 -0.99
N GLU A 1147 -7.67 -15.05 -0.66
CA GLU A 1147 -8.82 -14.82 0.30
C GLU A 1147 -10.22 -15.48 0.05
N LEU A 1148 -10.42 -16.79 0.39
CA LEU A 1148 -11.74 -17.50 0.44
C LEU A 1148 -12.01 -17.94 1.87
N ASN A 1149 -12.90 -18.92 2.08
CA ASN A 1149 -14.11 -18.75 2.84
C ASN A 1149 -14.97 -20.02 2.87
N LEU A 1150 -14.96 -20.77 3.96
CA LEU A 1150 -15.90 -21.89 4.10
C LEU A 1150 -16.47 -21.96 5.52
N SER A 1151 -16.80 -20.84 6.19
CA SER A 1151 -17.74 -20.88 7.34
C SER A 1151 -18.99 -21.63 6.96
N ASP A 1152 -19.61 -22.26 7.97
CA ASP A 1152 -21.04 -22.60 7.89
C ASP A 1152 -21.36 -23.50 6.67
N CYS A 1153 -20.32 -24.13 6.11
CA CYS A 1153 -20.34 -24.99 4.93
C CYS A 1153 -20.32 -26.45 5.41
N ASP A 1154 -21.28 -26.78 6.27
CA ASP A 1154 -21.39 -28.04 7.03
C ASP A 1154 -21.21 -29.33 6.21
N LYS A 1155 -21.47 -29.27 4.91
CA LYS A 1155 -21.31 -30.40 3.99
C LYS A 1155 -19.86 -30.70 3.60
N VAL A 1156 -18.98 -29.70 3.59
CA VAL A 1156 -17.56 -29.86 3.25
C VAL A 1156 -16.87 -30.68 4.34
N LYS A 1157 -16.24 -31.80 3.97
CA LYS A 1157 -15.69 -32.81 4.92
C LYS A 1157 -14.20 -33.08 4.78
N ASP A 1158 -13.63 -32.79 3.62
CA ASP A 1158 -12.19 -32.73 3.42
C ASP A 1158 -11.82 -31.31 3.00
N VAL A 1159 -10.71 -30.82 3.54
CA VAL A 1159 -10.05 -29.56 3.18
C VAL A 1159 -8.56 -29.77 2.96
N SER A 1160 -8.06 -31.00 3.06
CA SER A 1160 -6.64 -31.32 2.88
C SER A 1160 -6.18 -31.22 1.42
N MET A 1161 -7.11 -31.23 0.47
CA MET A 1161 -6.86 -30.84 -0.92
C MET A 1161 -6.75 -29.32 -1.12
N LEU A 1162 -7.26 -28.49 -0.20
CA LEU A 1162 -6.99 -27.04 -0.14
C LEU A 1162 -5.54 -26.80 0.31
N THR A 1163 -4.58 -27.36 -0.43
CA THR A 1163 -3.16 -27.19 -0.16
C THR A 1163 -2.72 -25.78 -0.46
N GLY A 1164 -3.38 -25.12 -1.42
CA GLY A 1164 -3.11 -23.79 -1.97
C GLY A 1164 -2.84 -22.66 -1.01
N VAL A 1165 -3.14 -22.87 0.26
CA VAL A 1165 -4.12 -22.01 0.88
C VAL A 1165 -3.58 -21.20 2.07
N ARG A 1166 -4.18 -20.06 2.43
CA ARG A 1166 -3.51 -18.97 3.20
C ARG A 1166 -4.41 -17.88 3.86
N VAL A 1167 -5.69 -17.73 3.44
CA VAL A 1167 -6.96 -17.12 3.95
C VAL A 1167 -8.23 -17.94 3.57
N LEU A 1168 -8.92 -18.45 4.60
CA LEU A 1168 -10.14 -19.30 4.62
C LEU A 1168 -10.45 -19.73 6.04
N ASP A 1169 -11.36 -19.02 6.66
CA ASP A 1169 -11.78 -19.39 7.98
C ASP A 1169 -12.65 -20.65 7.94
N LEU A 1170 -12.32 -21.57 8.84
CA LEU A 1170 -13.09 -22.79 9.06
C LEU A 1170 -13.86 -22.68 10.38
N ARG A 1171 -14.06 -21.46 10.90
CA ARG A 1171 -14.90 -21.24 12.08
C ARG A 1171 -16.38 -21.51 11.76
N TYR A 1172 -17.20 -21.55 12.80
CA TYR A 1172 -18.65 -21.81 12.77
C TYR A 1172 -19.11 -23.17 12.22
N ASN A 1173 -18.24 -23.88 11.49
CA ASN A 1173 -18.32 -25.28 11.05
C ASN A 1173 -18.41 -26.30 12.20
N LYS A 1174 -19.48 -26.21 12.99
CA LYS A 1174 -19.67 -26.99 14.22
C LYS A 1174 -19.84 -28.48 13.90
N ASN A 1175 -20.58 -28.82 12.85
CA ASN A 1175 -21.04 -30.19 12.57
C ASN A 1175 -19.97 -31.10 11.93
N ASN A 1176 -19.05 -30.52 11.15
CA ASN A 1176 -17.94 -31.16 10.44
C ASN A 1176 -16.56 -30.94 11.14
N SER A 1177 -16.49 -30.10 12.18
CA SER A 1177 -15.28 -29.71 12.94
C SER A 1177 -14.27 -30.83 13.24
N LYS A 1178 -14.69 -32.06 13.57
CA LYS A 1178 -13.78 -33.21 13.81
C LYS A 1178 -13.06 -33.69 12.55
N ALA A 1179 -13.75 -33.72 11.40
CA ALA A 1179 -13.13 -34.06 10.12
C ALA A 1179 -12.20 -32.93 9.67
N LEU A 1180 -12.66 -31.68 9.81
CA LEU A 1180 -11.84 -30.51 9.52
C LEU A 1180 -10.58 -30.45 10.40
N LYS A 1181 -10.62 -30.83 11.68
CA LYS A 1181 -9.42 -30.88 12.55
C LYS A 1181 -8.36 -31.87 12.06
N ALA A 1182 -8.75 -32.98 11.43
CA ALA A 1182 -7.81 -33.91 10.80
C ALA A 1182 -7.23 -33.36 9.48
N GLY A 1183 -7.99 -32.54 8.74
CA GLY A 1183 -7.48 -31.71 7.65
C GLY A 1183 -6.49 -30.68 8.18
N VAL A 1184 -6.94 -29.78 9.06
CA VAL A 1184 -6.18 -28.72 9.73
C VAL A 1184 -4.86 -29.18 10.35
N ALA A 1185 -4.79 -30.36 10.95
CA ALA A 1185 -3.54 -30.89 11.48
C ALA A 1185 -2.51 -31.18 10.36
N LYS A 1186 -2.93 -31.77 9.23
CA LYS A 1186 -2.10 -31.87 8.01
C LYS A 1186 -1.83 -30.51 7.37
N LEU A 1187 -2.61 -29.49 7.75
CA LEU A 1187 -2.51 -28.14 7.25
C LEU A 1187 -1.82 -27.18 8.26
N ARG A 1188 -1.11 -27.63 9.32
CA ARG A 1188 -0.70 -26.70 10.41
C ARG A 1188 0.67 -26.04 10.27
N ASP A 1189 1.69 -26.74 9.81
CA ASP A 1189 2.87 -26.09 9.23
C ASP A 1189 2.56 -25.46 7.89
N ARG A 1190 1.49 -25.98 7.28
CA ARG A 1190 0.88 -25.53 6.04
C ARG A 1190 0.45 -24.10 6.24
N VAL A 1191 -0.74 -23.96 6.79
CA VAL A 1191 -1.31 -22.78 7.38
C VAL A 1191 -0.35 -21.74 7.93
N PRO A 1192 -0.05 -20.60 7.30
CA PRO A 1192 0.55 -19.53 8.07
C PRO A 1192 -0.31 -18.96 9.23
N ILE A 1193 -1.61 -19.26 9.27
CA ILE A 1193 -2.77 -18.41 9.59
C ILE A 1193 -4.01 -19.13 10.27
N ILE A 1194 -4.00 -20.44 10.64
CA ILE A 1194 -5.24 -21.27 10.73
C ILE A 1194 -6.34 -20.72 11.63
N ARG A 1195 -7.45 -20.20 11.06
CA ARG A 1195 -8.64 -19.92 11.85
C ARG A 1195 -9.69 -21.03 11.79
N MET A 1196 -10.12 -21.47 12.99
CA MET A 1196 -10.96 -22.63 13.24
C MET A 1196 -11.66 -22.55 14.60
#